data_AF-A0A2V8QKD1-F1
#
_entry.id   AF-A0A2V8QKD1-F1
#
_cell.length_a   1.000
_cell.length_b   1.000
_cell.length_c   1.000
_cell.angle_alpha   90.00
_cell.angle_beta   90.00
_cell.angle_gamma   90.00
#
_symmetry.space_group_name_H-M   'P 1'
#
loop_
_entity.id
_entity.type
_entity.pdbx_description
1 polymer ?
#
loop_
_entity_poly.entity_id
_entity_poly.type
_entity_poly.pdbx_seq_one_letter_code
_entity_poly.pdbx_strand_id
1 'polypeptide(L)'
;MSQSKSFTSAALKFILCVASLLVIANVALAQTPTPTPSSAARRVTARPFPPPQYIPPHDYDQRNIKLELRFDWEKEQAIGTETITLAPTVKDLKRVDFDAAFMTVASAKLAKGAPLKFDYDGTKEKLLVMLDRAYQPNEEITIVISYHTNRPPAERIALIGGGGLNFILPRPDDPTRPKQVWSQGEAEANHFWFPCFDHPNDFVTSEIVATVEKPLSVISNGKLISTRENSDGTRTFDWKIDVPHATYLTSIVVGEFAPVAGEYAGVPVITNVYPNELEEGKVTAARLPEMVKFFSEKTGLKYPYAKYAQTTVRDFGGGMENISATTQTDNMIHDARTELDATSDSLESHELAHQWFGDYVTCRNWSDIWLNESFATYFQAMWDEHHLGHDDFLYSDVKSNQDQYYTAWARGLRRPIVTKNYASPDAVFDTYAYPRGGAVLHMLRTFLGEDNWWRSINHYLTKYAHQPVETAQFRIAIEETTGQPMDWFFDEWVYKMGHPVFRVTQDYDAANKQLILKVRQEQKPDPESQYPQAGFFQTPVDIQIGTAINTRVERVQIEPKEEQTFKFAVDSEPLLVGFDYGGTLIKELIFVKTTGQLLYQLTNDQDVLGRVWALSQLTPRMNDDKTAVPDREAIRKAIAAATKDQFWGARFEAVAALNGSREAKDALIAATKDADARVRARAVTSLAGTKDTSLADTYAQLLNDRSYGVIRAAAVAFGQTRSAAAYDALAKLIDQPSWRDTIRASGLSGLAALGDKRALEPGFKYSASGNRTPVRAAALTLLGNTGKDDPRTLAILTGALNEGFERRNFQLMLSAADALVLLGDERGVSAFDELIRKAGPSSQFTATLINFETRLKAKLTAAKPAS
;
A
#
# COMPACT_ATOMS: atom_id res chain seq x y z
N MET A 1 47.14 -10.61 9.75
CA MET A 1 46.50 -11.21 10.94
C MET A 1 45.93 -10.10 11.79
N SER A 2 44.63 -9.84 11.67
CA SER A 2 43.79 -9.09 12.62
C SER A 2 42.39 -9.10 12.04
N GLN A 3 41.45 -9.69 12.79
CA GLN A 3 40.06 -9.90 12.41
C GLN A 3 39.25 -8.63 12.68
N SER A 4 38.59 -8.09 11.65
CA SER A 4 37.46 -7.16 11.81
C SER A 4 36.16 -7.91 11.53
N LYS A 5 35.26 -7.89 12.51
CA LYS A 5 33.96 -8.56 12.51
C LYS A 5 32.99 -7.78 11.63
N SER A 6 32.40 -8.42 10.62
CA SER A 6 31.28 -7.86 9.86
C SER A 6 29.95 -8.28 10.48
N PHE A 7 29.20 -7.30 10.96
CA PHE A 7 27.75 -7.40 11.19
C PHE A 7 27.08 -6.69 10.01
N THR A 8 26.37 -7.41 9.15
CA THR A 8 25.42 -6.82 8.18
C THR A 8 24.58 -7.90 7.51
N SER A 9 23.25 -7.82 7.66
CA SER A 9 22.21 -8.31 6.74
C SER A 9 20.87 -8.42 7.48
N ALA A 10 20.16 -7.30 7.67
CA ALA A 10 18.80 -7.31 8.26
C ALA A 10 17.80 -6.39 7.50
N ALA A 11 18.22 -5.22 7.01
CA ALA A 11 17.31 -4.23 6.43
C ALA A 11 16.78 -4.53 5.00
N LEU A 12 17.28 -5.56 4.32
CA LEU A 12 17.22 -5.65 2.85
C LEU A 12 15.93 -6.16 2.18
N LYS A 13 14.89 -6.57 2.92
CA LYS A 13 13.72 -7.22 2.26
C LYS A 13 12.36 -6.70 2.73
N PHE A 14 12.32 -5.56 3.41
CA PHE A 14 11.10 -4.95 3.94
C PHE A 14 10.40 -4.01 2.93
N ILE A 15 11.14 -3.50 1.93
CA ILE A 15 10.74 -2.29 1.18
C ILE A 15 9.82 -2.54 -0.02
N LEU A 16 9.61 -3.79 -0.43
CA LEU A 16 8.66 -4.10 -1.51
C LEU A 16 7.20 -4.21 -1.04
N CYS A 17 6.92 -4.03 0.26
CA CYS A 17 5.57 -4.10 0.83
C CYS A 17 4.97 -2.72 1.15
N VAL A 18 5.78 -1.72 1.54
CA VAL A 18 5.25 -0.37 1.86
C VAL A 18 5.05 0.48 0.58
N ALA A 19 5.79 0.19 -0.50
CA ALA A 19 5.51 0.79 -1.81
C ALA A 19 4.20 0.25 -2.46
N SER A 20 3.54 -0.74 -1.84
CA SER A 20 2.32 -1.37 -2.36
C SER A 20 1.03 -0.66 -1.95
N LEU A 21 1.08 0.31 -1.04
CA LEU A 21 -0.03 1.25 -0.77
C LEU A 21 -0.09 2.39 -1.80
N LEU A 22 0.93 2.51 -2.66
CA LEU A 22 0.84 3.27 -3.91
C LEU A 22 0.36 2.30 -5.00
N VAL A 23 -0.94 2.30 -5.28
CA VAL A 23 -1.45 1.87 -6.60
C VAL A 23 -0.95 2.88 -7.65
N ILE A 24 0.36 2.88 -7.92
CA ILE A 24 0.86 3.31 -9.22
C ILE A 24 0.76 2.06 -10.08
N ALA A 25 -0.22 2.06 -10.97
CA ALA A 25 -0.30 1.16 -12.11
C ALA A 25 0.91 1.37 -13.04
N ASN A 26 2.11 1.01 -12.58
CA ASN A 26 3.22 0.73 -13.46
C ASN A 26 2.93 -0.65 -14.05
N VAL A 27 2.41 -0.64 -15.28
CA VAL A 27 2.47 -1.78 -16.19
C VAL A 27 3.95 -2.10 -16.45
N ALA A 28 4.57 -2.77 -15.49
CA ALA A 28 5.70 -3.65 -15.72
C ALA A 28 5.08 -5.02 -15.99
N LEU A 29 5.47 -5.65 -17.09
CA LEU A 29 5.10 -7.01 -17.44
C LEU A 29 5.55 -7.95 -16.30
N ALA A 30 4.68 -8.15 -15.32
CA ALA A 30 4.80 -9.27 -14.40
C ALA A 30 4.50 -10.52 -15.23
N GLN A 31 5.55 -11.14 -15.76
CA GLN A 31 5.50 -12.55 -16.04
C GLN A 31 5.22 -13.22 -14.69
N THR A 32 4.00 -13.70 -14.49
CA THR A 32 3.72 -14.67 -13.43
C THR A 32 4.66 -15.85 -13.65
N PRO A 33 5.66 -16.09 -12.79
CA PRO A 33 6.38 -17.34 -12.89
C PRO A 33 5.41 -18.42 -12.41
N THR A 34 4.98 -19.29 -13.32
CA THR A 34 4.49 -20.62 -12.94
C THR A 34 5.49 -21.20 -11.94
N PRO A 35 5.07 -21.68 -10.75
CA PRO A 35 5.98 -22.28 -9.80
C PRO A 35 6.46 -23.61 -10.38
N THR A 36 7.56 -23.59 -11.11
CA THR A 36 8.39 -24.78 -11.31
C THR A 36 9.07 -25.06 -9.97
N PRO A 37 8.99 -26.29 -9.42
CA PRO A 37 9.74 -26.63 -8.21
C PRO A 37 11.24 -26.59 -8.53
N SER A 38 11.88 -25.44 -8.29
CA SER A 38 13.32 -25.27 -8.45
C SER A 38 14.02 -25.87 -7.25
N SER A 39 14.64 -27.04 -7.45
CA SER A 39 15.63 -27.61 -6.55
C SER A 39 16.94 -26.83 -6.65
N ALA A 40 17.01 -25.67 -6.00
CA ALA A 40 18.27 -25.00 -5.70
C ALA A 40 18.09 -24.10 -4.46
N ALA A 41 18.12 -24.72 -3.28
CA ALA A 41 18.16 -24.04 -2.01
C ALA A 41 19.46 -23.23 -1.90
N ARG A 42 19.41 -21.96 -2.29
CA ARG A 42 20.45 -20.98 -1.93
C ARG A 42 20.33 -20.80 -0.43
N ARG A 43 21.32 -21.28 0.34
CA ARG A 43 21.45 -21.05 1.80
C ARG A 43 21.32 -19.56 2.08
N VAL A 44 20.12 -19.14 2.48
CA VAL A 44 19.89 -17.84 3.11
C VAL A 44 20.54 -17.97 4.47
N THR A 45 21.58 -17.18 4.75
CA THR A 45 22.04 -17.00 6.14
C THR A 45 20.83 -16.62 6.97
N ALA A 46 20.41 -17.50 7.88
CA ALA A 46 19.21 -17.31 8.69
C ALA A 46 19.24 -15.91 9.31
N ARG A 47 18.20 -15.11 9.07
CA ARG A 47 18.08 -13.81 9.72
C ARG A 47 18.07 -14.05 11.22
N PRO A 48 18.81 -13.24 12.01
CA PRO A 48 18.66 -13.32 13.45
C PRO A 48 17.19 -13.08 13.79
N PHE A 49 16.63 -13.96 14.61
CA PHE A 49 15.28 -13.82 15.10
C PHE A 49 15.16 -12.50 15.86
N PRO A 50 14.18 -11.63 15.52
CA PRO A 50 14.07 -10.34 16.17
C PRO A 50 13.82 -10.48 17.67
N PRO A 51 14.31 -9.56 18.51
CA PRO A 51 14.02 -9.58 19.93
C PRO A 51 12.52 -9.34 20.19
N PRO A 52 11.99 -9.84 21.32
CA PRO A 52 10.63 -9.51 21.72
C PRO A 52 10.53 -8.04 22.15
N GLN A 53 9.46 -7.38 21.72
CA GLN A 53 9.13 -6.00 22.04
C GLN A 53 7.96 -5.97 23.03
N TYR A 54 8.00 -5.02 23.96
CA TYR A 54 7.00 -4.88 25.03
C TYR A 54 6.58 -3.42 25.17
N ILE A 55 5.39 -3.21 25.72
CA ILE A 55 4.88 -1.88 26.06
C ILE A 55 5.89 -1.19 26.99
N PRO A 56 6.33 0.05 26.67
CA PRO A 56 7.20 0.81 27.55
C PRO A 56 6.52 1.11 28.90
N PRO A 57 7.22 1.02 30.03
CA PRO A 57 6.66 1.46 31.31
C PRO A 57 6.51 2.99 31.33
N HIS A 58 5.43 3.47 31.96
CA HIS A 58 5.27 4.86 32.36
C HIS A 58 4.73 4.96 33.79
N ASP A 59 5.02 6.09 34.44
CA ASP A 59 4.65 6.36 35.83
C ASP A 59 3.56 7.45 35.95
N TYR A 60 2.95 7.81 34.83
CA TYR A 60 1.92 8.84 34.71
C TYR A 60 0.95 8.50 33.58
N ASP A 61 -0.25 9.09 33.66
CA ASP A 61 -1.31 9.07 32.67
C ASP A 61 -1.41 10.49 32.08
N GLN A 62 -1.19 10.63 30.78
CA GLN A 62 -1.19 11.91 30.08
C GLN A 62 -2.62 12.31 29.70
N ARG A 63 -3.16 13.32 30.39
CA ARG A 63 -4.57 13.74 30.26
C ARG A 63 -4.84 14.64 29.07
N ASN A 64 -4.02 15.68 28.89
CA ASN A 64 -4.22 16.67 27.85
C ASN A 64 -2.90 17.27 27.36
N ILE A 65 -2.80 17.50 26.05
CA ILE A 65 -1.74 18.30 25.43
C ILE A 65 -2.37 19.55 24.80
N LYS A 66 -1.74 20.70 25.01
CA LYS A 66 -2.01 21.91 24.25
C LYS A 66 -0.73 22.43 23.63
N LEU A 67 -0.71 22.60 22.30
CA LEU A 67 0.44 23.11 21.55
C LEU A 67 0.13 24.51 21.01
N GLU A 68 0.94 25.49 21.41
CA GLU A 68 0.93 26.84 20.84
C GLU A 68 2.13 26.97 19.88
N LEU A 69 1.87 27.02 18.58
CA LEU A 69 2.87 26.87 17.53
C LEU A 69 3.02 28.12 16.64
N ARG A 70 4.26 28.43 16.31
CA ARG A 70 4.69 29.34 15.23
C ARG A 70 5.79 28.64 14.41
N PHE A 71 6.06 29.10 13.19
CA PHE A 71 7.01 28.44 12.30
C PHE A 71 8.10 29.41 11.82
N ASP A 72 9.35 28.99 11.93
CA ASP A 72 10.51 29.60 11.28
C ASP A 72 10.78 28.83 9.99
N TRP A 73 10.38 29.41 8.86
CA TRP A 73 10.49 28.79 7.55
C TRP A 73 11.91 28.72 7.02
N GLU A 74 12.80 29.63 7.43
CA GLU A 74 14.19 29.64 6.98
C GLU A 74 14.98 28.51 7.65
N LYS A 75 14.68 28.25 8.93
CA LYS A 75 15.32 27.18 9.70
C LYS A 75 14.56 25.86 9.66
N GLU A 76 13.36 25.84 9.09
CA GLU A 76 12.43 24.69 9.11
C GLU A 76 12.15 24.21 10.55
N GLN A 77 11.79 25.16 11.43
CA GLN A 77 11.54 24.89 12.85
C GLN A 77 10.12 25.28 13.24
N ALA A 78 9.49 24.48 14.10
CA ALA A 78 8.37 24.93 14.90
C ALA A 78 8.88 25.51 16.21
N ILE A 79 8.36 26.68 16.57
CA ILE A 79 8.59 27.35 17.85
C ILE A 79 7.35 27.08 18.69
N GLY A 80 7.52 26.27 19.73
CA GLY A 80 6.42 25.72 20.52
C GLY A 80 6.40 26.20 21.96
N THR A 81 5.20 26.42 22.47
CA THR A 81 4.91 26.32 23.90
C THR A 81 3.88 25.23 24.08
N GLU A 82 4.28 24.16 24.76
CA GLU A 82 3.41 23.05 25.09
C GLU A 82 2.94 23.16 26.53
N THR A 83 1.65 22.87 26.76
CA THR A 83 1.08 22.67 28.09
C THR A 83 0.59 21.23 28.20
N ILE A 84 1.26 20.42 29.03
CA ILE A 84 0.92 19.02 29.29
C ILE A 84 0.23 18.94 30.65
N THR A 85 -0.94 18.33 30.68
CA THR A 85 -1.63 17.94 31.92
C THR A 85 -1.53 16.43 32.08
N LEU A 86 -1.06 15.97 33.23
CA LEU A 86 -0.86 14.56 33.54
C LEU A 86 -1.16 14.28 35.01
N ALA A 87 -1.34 13.00 35.35
CA ALA A 87 -1.46 12.56 36.73
C ALA A 87 -0.56 11.34 36.98
N PRO A 88 0.16 11.27 38.12
CA PRO A 88 0.94 10.08 38.45
C PRO A 88 0.08 8.82 38.54
N THR A 89 0.61 7.69 38.09
CA THR A 89 0.08 6.35 38.37
C THR A 89 0.77 5.69 39.56
N VAL A 90 1.92 6.25 39.98
CA VAL A 90 2.74 5.78 41.11
C VAL A 90 2.76 6.78 42.26
N LYS A 91 3.16 6.30 43.44
CA LYS A 91 3.37 7.17 44.62
C LYS A 91 4.67 7.94 44.54
N ASP A 92 4.66 9.12 45.13
CA ASP A 92 5.83 9.99 45.29
C ASP A 92 6.57 10.31 43.98
N LEU A 93 5.84 10.55 42.89
CA LEU A 93 6.44 10.91 41.60
C LEU A 93 7.18 12.25 41.75
N LYS A 94 8.48 12.25 41.43
CA LYS A 94 9.37 13.42 41.51
C LYS A 94 10.01 13.80 40.17
N ARG A 95 9.82 12.97 39.15
CA ARG A 95 10.40 13.16 37.81
C ARG A 95 9.41 12.64 36.78
N VAL A 96 9.28 13.35 35.68
CA VAL A 96 8.51 12.92 34.51
C VAL A 96 9.47 12.72 33.35
N ASP A 97 9.35 11.60 32.67
CA ASP A 97 10.18 11.23 31.52
C ASP A 97 9.31 11.28 30.27
N PHE A 98 9.49 12.32 29.45
CA PHE A 98 8.81 12.47 28.16
C PHE A 98 9.71 11.95 27.04
N ASP A 99 9.14 11.24 26.06
CA ASP A 99 9.75 11.07 24.74
C ASP A 99 9.91 12.45 24.09
N ALA A 100 11.13 12.78 23.71
CA ALA A 100 11.48 14.01 23.04
C ALA A 100 12.83 13.83 22.33
N ALA A 101 12.89 14.06 21.02
CA ALA A 101 14.13 14.00 20.26
C ALA A 101 14.22 15.17 19.27
N PHE A 102 15.45 15.57 18.95
CA PHE A 102 15.73 16.62 17.97
C PHE A 102 14.96 17.91 18.23
N MET A 103 15.04 18.42 19.46
CA MET A 103 14.50 19.73 19.80
C MET A 103 15.41 20.45 20.80
N THR A 104 15.23 21.76 20.95
CA THR A 104 15.93 22.55 21.95
C THR A 104 14.91 23.04 22.96
N VAL A 105 15.01 22.53 24.19
CA VAL A 105 14.14 22.95 25.30
C VAL A 105 14.70 24.20 25.96
N ALA A 106 13.94 25.29 25.92
CA ALA A 106 14.33 26.56 26.52
C ALA A 106 13.95 26.64 28.00
N SER A 107 12.78 26.11 28.38
CA SER A 107 12.35 26.09 29.78
C SER A 107 11.28 25.03 30.05
N ALA A 108 11.23 24.54 31.29
CA ALA A 108 10.10 23.79 31.84
C ALA A 108 9.64 24.47 33.14
N LYS A 109 8.33 24.60 33.35
CA LYS A 109 7.73 25.21 34.54
C LYS A 109 6.37 24.57 34.86
N LEU A 110 5.93 24.67 36.11
CA LEU A 110 4.52 24.43 36.41
C LEU A 110 3.65 25.54 35.80
N ALA A 111 2.39 25.23 35.48
CA ALA A 111 1.44 26.23 34.97
C ALA A 111 1.27 27.44 35.91
N LYS A 112 1.48 27.25 37.22
CA LYS A 112 1.49 28.31 38.24
C LYS A 112 2.76 29.18 38.24
N GLY A 113 3.70 28.93 37.33
CA GLY A 113 4.91 29.72 37.10
C GLY A 113 6.18 29.25 37.80
N ALA A 114 6.12 28.23 38.67
CA ALA A 114 7.31 27.72 39.35
C ALA A 114 8.26 27.03 38.34
N PRO A 115 9.54 27.44 38.24
CA PRO A 115 10.50 26.84 37.32
C PRO A 115 10.85 25.41 37.74
N LEU A 116 10.93 24.52 36.76
CA LEU A 116 11.35 23.12 36.95
C LEU A 116 12.75 22.92 36.36
N LYS A 117 13.54 22.06 37.00
CA LYS A 117 14.81 21.62 36.41
C LYS A 117 14.52 20.53 35.40
N PHE A 118 15.30 20.48 34.32
CA PHE A 118 15.22 19.39 33.36
C PHE A 118 16.61 18.93 32.93
N ASP A 119 16.71 17.68 32.47
CA ASP A 119 17.91 17.12 31.84
C ASP A 119 17.57 16.72 30.41
N TYR A 120 18.10 17.49 29.45
CA TYR A 120 17.96 17.26 28.02
C TYR A 120 18.99 18.09 27.25
N ASP A 121 19.65 17.48 26.26
CA ASP A 121 20.67 18.13 25.43
C ASP A 121 20.31 18.15 23.93
N GLY A 122 19.08 17.77 23.57
CA GLY A 122 18.61 17.70 22.18
C GLY A 122 19.08 16.48 21.39
N THR A 123 20.01 15.68 21.94
CA THR A 123 20.51 14.44 21.33
C THR A 123 19.95 13.17 21.97
N LYS A 124 19.37 13.31 23.17
CA LYS A 124 18.64 12.25 23.88
C LYS A 124 17.25 12.03 23.25
N GLU A 125 16.70 10.85 23.48
CA GLU A 125 15.32 10.47 23.13
C GLU A 125 14.32 10.77 24.26
N LYS A 126 14.80 11.16 25.45
CA LYS A 126 13.98 11.43 26.62
C LYS A 126 14.34 12.79 27.24
N LEU A 127 13.32 13.62 27.47
CA LEU A 127 13.37 14.82 28.29
C LEU A 127 12.96 14.48 29.72
N LEU A 128 13.89 14.63 30.67
CA LEU A 128 13.63 14.36 32.08
C LEU A 128 13.28 15.67 32.81
N VAL A 129 12.05 15.82 33.31
CA VAL A 129 11.61 17.01 34.05
C VAL A 129 11.52 16.68 35.54
N MET A 130 12.28 17.39 36.37
CA MET A 130 12.29 17.25 37.82
C MET A 130 11.19 18.10 38.44
N LEU A 131 10.25 17.47 39.13
CA LEU A 131 9.12 18.11 39.80
C LEU A 131 9.57 18.88 41.05
N ASP A 132 8.80 19.88 41.45
CA ASP A 132 9.10 20.74 42.62
C ASP A 132 8.94 20.00 43.95
N ARG A 133 8.13 18.95 43.96
CA ARG A 133 7.93 18.03 45.10
C ARG A 133 7.50 16.65 44.60
N ALA A 134 7.26 15.76 45.55
CA ALA A 134 6.59 14.50 45.30
C ALA A 134 5.08 14.71 45.07
N TYR A 135 4.53 14.12 44.00
CA TYR A 135 3.10 14.10 43.69
C TYR A 135 2.52 12.69 43.92
N GLN A 136 1.25 12.63 44.31
CA GLN A 136 0.55 11.37 44.59
C GLN A 136 -0.27 10.88 43.39
N PRO A 137 -0.69 9.60 43.36
CA PRO A 137 -1.52 9.09 42.29
C PRO A 137 -2.78 9.93 42.10
N ASN A 138 -3.15 10.19 40.85
CA ASN A 138 -4.29 11.02 40.45
C ASN A 138 -4.18 12.52 40.82
N GLU A 139 -3.05 12.97 41.38
CA GLU A 139 -2.81 14.40 41.61
C GLU A 139 -2.41 15.07 40.29
N GLU A 140 -3.27 15.96 39.77
CA GLU A 140 -3.04 16.60 38.47
C GLU A 140 -1.85 17.57 38.51
N ILE A 141 -0.99 17.45 37.50
CA ILE A 141 0.20 18.27 37.27
C ILE A 141 0.08 18.89 35.89
N THR A 142 0.18 20.21 35.82
CA THR A 142 0.26 20.92 34.54
C THR A 142 1.67 21.50 34.37
N ILE A 143 2.38 21.02 33.36
CA ILE A 143 3.74 21.43 33.00
C ILE A 143 3.67 22.23 31.70
N VAL A 144 4.40 23.34 31.65
CA VAL A 144 4.55 24.17 30.46
C VAL A 144 6.00 24.11 30.00
N ILE A 145 6.20 23.70 28.75
CA ILE A 145 7.51 23.54 28.12
C ILE A 145 7.60 24.49 26.93
N SER A 146 8.65 25.32 26.90
CA SER A 146 8.94 26.17 25.74
C SER A 146 10.15 25.61 25.00
N TYR A 147 10.04 25.48 23.69
CA TYR A 147 11.05 24.81 22.87
C TYR A 147 11.02 25.29 21.41
N HIS A 148 12.00 24.86 20.63
CA HIS A 148 11.86 24.80 19.18
C HIS A 148 12.34 23.46 18.66
N THR A 149 11.76 23.00 17.55
CA THR A 149 12.19 21.76 16.90
C THR A 149 13.54 21.96 16.21
N ASN A 150 14.26 20.86 16.01
CA ASN A 150 15.44 20.76 15.18
C ASN A 150 15.19 19.65 14.15
N ARG A 151 15.84 19.74 12.99
CA ARG A 151 15.62 18.76 11.93
C ARG A 151 16.21 17.40 12.33
N PRO A 152 15.42 16.30 12.35
CA PRO A 152 15.98 14.99 12.60
C PRO A 152 16.94 14.58 11.46
N PRO A 153 18.00 13.80 11.75
CA PRO A 153 18.80 13.15 10.73
C PRO A 153 17.91 12.30 9.83
N ALA A 154 18.23 12.26 8.55
CA ALA A 154 17.36 11.64 7.56
C ALA A 154 17.16 10.12 7.84
N GLU A 155 18.16 9.45 8.41
CA GLU A 155 18.11 8.04 8.83
C GLU A 155 17.16 7.75 10.00
N ARG A 156 16.69 8.78 10.71
CA ARG A 156 15.75 8.68 11.84
C ARG A 156 14.29 8.91 11.46
N ILE A 157 14.05 9.19 10.18
CA ILE A 157 12.74 9.50 9.62
C ILE A 157 12.34 8.41 8.64
N ALA A 158 11.06 7.99 8.65
CA ALA A 158 10.54 7.02 7.71
C ALA A 158 10.79 7.47 6.26
N LEU A 159 11.12 6.51 5.38
CA LEU A 159 11.45 6.80 3.98
C LEU A 159 10.26 7.42 3.23
N ILE A 160 9.06 6.96 3.57
CA ILE A 160 7.81 7.32 2.93
C ILE A 160 6.97 8.01 4.01
N GLY A 161 6.44 9.18 3.70
CA GLY A 161 5.59 9.94 4.63
C GLY A 161 6.34 10.82 5.63
N GLY A 162 7.68 10.78 5.74
CA GLY A 162 8.41 11.64 6.68
C GLY A 162 8.28 11.19 8.14
N GLY A 163 8.50 12.10 9.09
CA GLY A 163 8.44 11.78 10.53
C GLY A 163 8.61 13.03 11.38
N GLY A 164 7.71 13.23 12.34
CA GLY A 164 7.52 14.50 13.01
C GLY A 164 6.99 15.56 12.05
N LEU A 165 7.55 16.78 12.11
CA LEU A 165 7.19 17.88 11.21
C LEU A 165 8.00 17.87 9.92
N ASN A 166 7.31 18.08 8.80
CA ASN A 166 7.92 18.18 7.48
C ASN A 166 7.59 19.54 6.87
N PHE A 167 8.64 20.25 6.45
CA PHE A 167 8.54 21.55 5.80
C PHE A 167 8.69 21.39 4.28
N ILE A 168 7.70 21.89 3.55
CA ILE A 168 7.70 21.93 2.10
C ILE A 168 7.84 23.40 1.68
N LEU A 169 8.91 23.70 0.95
CA LEU A 169 9.19 25.04 0.43
C LEU A 169 9.30 25.01 -1.11
N PRO A 170 8.89 26.10 -1.79
CA PRO A 170 9.29 26.35 -3.18
C PRO A 170 10.80 26.23 -3.35
N ARG A 171 11.24 25.65 -4.47
CA ARG A 171 12.67 25.54 -4.79
C ARG A 171 12.98 26.30 -6.09
N PRO A 172 14.24 26.73 -6.31
CA PRO A 172 14.62 27.37 -7.57
C PRO A 172 14.28 26.54 -8.82
N ASP A 173 14.29 25.21 -8.70
CA ASP A 173 14.00 24.26 -9.77
C ASP A 173 12.57 23.71 -9.79
N ASP A 174 11.78 23.96 -8.74
CA ASP A 174 10.34 23.72 -8.69
C ASP A 174 9.69 24.89 -7.94
N PRO A 175 9.62 26.08 -8.58
CA PRO A 175 9.07 27.27 -7.95
C PRO A 175 7.55 27.17 -7.73
N THR A 176 6.91 26.20 -8.38
CA THR A 176 5.48 25.88 -8.22
C THR A 176 5.20 24.95 -7.04
N ARG A 177 6.24 24.43 -6.38
CA ARG A 177 6.10 23.61 -5.18
C ARG A 177 5.43 24.42 -4.07
N PRO A 178 4.39 23.88 -3.41
CA PRO A 178 3.63 24.66 -2.44
C PRO A 178 4.45 24.90 -1.16
N LYS A 179 4.13 25.98 -0.46
CA LYS A 179 4.66 26.27 0.87
C LYS A 179 3.76 25.63 1.93
N GLN A 180 4.24 24.61 2.64
CA GLN A 180 3.43 23.83 3.58
C GLN A 180 4.24 23.32 4.77
N VAL A 181 3.52 23.02 5.86
CA VAL A 181 4.00 22.14 6.94
C VAL A 181 2.99 21.02 7.09
N TRP A 182 3.43 19.80 7.29
CA TRP A 182 2.54 18.71 7.68
C TRP A 182 3.26 17.75 8.64
N SER A 183 2.51 17.05 9.47
CA SER A 183 3.03 16.09 10.45
C SER A 183 2.89 14.65 9.97
N GLN A 184 3.84 13.79 10.36
CA GLN A 184 3.69 12.33 10.33
C GLN A 184 4.14 11.75 11.67
N GLY A 185 3.19 11.24 12.45
CA GLY A 185 3.39 10.76 13.82
C GLY A 185 3.56 9.24 13.95
N GLU A 186 3.12 8.46 12.96
CA GLU A 186 3.17 7.01 13.02
C GLU A 186 4.56 6.45 12.65
N ALA A 187 5.08 5.41 13.30
CA ALA A 187 4.52 4.74 14.50
C ALA A 187 4.71 5.56 15.78
N GLU A 188 5.93 6.03 16.01
CA GLU A 188 6.31 6.78 17.22
C GLU A 188 7.22 7.95 16.79
N ALA A 189 6.65 8.93 16.11
CA ALA A 189 7.39 10.07 15.55
C ALA A 189 6.89 11.43 16.07
N ASN A 190 5.88 11.46 16.93
CA ASN A 190 5.37 12.71 17.50
C ASN A 190 6.28 13.27 18.60
N HIS A 191 7.22 12.49 19.13
CA HIS A 191 8.29 13.02 19.97
C HIS A 191 9.34 13.86 19.22
N PHE A 192 9.32 13.92 17.88
CA PHE A 192 10.20 14.81 17.08
C PHE A 192 9.70 16.25 16.98
N TRP A 193 8.50 16.54 17.46
CA TRP A 193 7.92 17.90 17.38
C TRP A 193 7.23 18.37 18.66
N PHE A 194 6.85 17.48 19.59
CA PHE A 194 6.50 17.87 20.96
C PHE A 194 6.82 16.76 21.98
N PRO A 195 7.28 17.09 23.19
CA PRO A 195 7.44 16.13 24.29
C PRO A 195 6.16 15.37 24.63
N CYS A 196 6.18 14.03 24.65
CA CYS A 196 4.99 13.23 24.96
C CYS A 196 5.32 11.84 25.49
N PHE A 197 4.30 11.05 25.84
CA PHE A 197 4.42 9.59 25.85
C PHE A 197 4.04 9.06 24.46
N ASP A 198 5.04 8.63 23.69
CA ASP A 198 4.90 8.32 22.26
C ASP A 198 4.73 6.82 22.02
N HIS A 199 3.66 6.25 22.57
CA HIS A 199 3.24 4.85 22.36
C HIS A 199 1.70 4.79 22.38
N PRO A 200 1.04 3.92 21.60
CA PRO A 200 -0.41 3.97 21.40
C PRO A 200 -1.25 3.63 22.64
N ASN A 201 -0.64 3.18 23.75
CA ASN A 201 -1.37 2.68 24.91
C ASN A 201 -1.79 3.75 25.94
N ASP A 202 -1.44 5.02 25.74
CA ASP A 202 -1.88 6.15 26.57
C ASP A 202 -2.71 7.12 25.74
N PHE A 203 -3.93 7.41 26.18
CA PHE A 203 -4.90 8.20 25.42
C PHE A 203 -5.02 9.59 26.01
N VAL A 204 -4.96 10.61 25.14
CA VAL A 204 -4.87 12.02 25.50
C VAL A 204 -5.91 12.85 24.74
N THR A 205 -6.38 13.96 25.31
CA THR A 205 -7.10 15.01 24.54
C THR A 205 -6.12 16.07 24.04
N SER A 206 -6.39 16.70 22.90
CA SER A 206 -5.42 17.65 22.31
C SER A 206 -6.03 18.96 21.82
N GLU A 207 -5.24 20.02 21.93
CA GLU A 207 -5.53 21.37 21.41
C GLU A 207 -4.33 21.90 20.63
N ILE A 208 -4.56 22.39 19.42
CA ILE A 208 -3.55 22.98 18.54
C ILE A 208 -3.91 24.44 18.27
N VAL A 209 -3.09 25.35 18.79
CA VAL A 209 -3.19 26.79 18.55
C VAL A 209 -2.02 27.22 17.68
N ALA A 210 -2.22 27.35 16.38
CA ALA A 210 -1.15 27.65 15.43
C ALA A 210 -1.32 29.04 14.80
N THR A 211 -0.23 29.81 14.76
CA THR A 211 -0.17 31.13 14.12
C THR A 211 0.70 31.08 12.87
N VAL A 212 0.11 31.46 11.73
CA VAL A 212 0.72 31.35 10.39
C VAL A 212 0.50 32.64 9.61
N GLU A 213 1.37 32.93 8.63
CA GLU A 213 1.20 34.07 7.73
C GLU A 213 0.08 33.84 6.70
N LYS A 214 -0.53 34.91 6.19
CA LYS A 214 -1.46 34.82 5.05
C LYS A 214 -0.69 34.51 3.75
N PRO A 215 -1.26 33.74 2.81
CA PRO A 215 -2.64 33.20 2.79
C PRO A 215 -2.79 31.81 3.44
N LEU A 216 -1.80 31.33 4.21
CA LEU A 216 -1.82 29.97 4.76
C LEU A 216 -2.99 29.75 5.73
N SER A 217 -3.42 28.50 5.79
CA SER A 217 -4.44 27.99 6.69
C SER A 217 -3.92 26.81 7.50
N VAL A 218 -4.61 26.48 8.59
CA VAL A 218 -4.28 25.36 9.48
C VAL A 218 -5.46 24.40 9.54
N ILE A 219 -5.21 23.13 9.27
CA ILE A 219 -6.13 22.01 9.45
C ILE A 219 -5.53 21.10 10.53
N SER A 220 -6.34 20.70 11.52
CA SER A 220 -5.92 19.83 12.63
C SER A 220 -7.12 19.04 13.16
N ASN A 221 -6.91 18.17 14.16
CA ASN A 221 -7.91 17.28 14.73
C ASN A 221 -9.06 18.08 15.41
N GLY A 222 -10.23 17.45 15.51
CA GLY A 222 -11.38 17.96 16.24
C GLY A 222 -12.11 19.14 15.58
N LYS A 223 -12.54 20.09 16.40
CA LYS A 223 -13.34 21.25 15.97
C LYS A 223 -12.48 22.51 15.91
N LEU A 224 -12.68 23.32 14.87
CA LEU A 224 -12.15 24.68 14.81
C LEU A 224 -12.95 25.56 15.79
N ILE A 225 -12.32 25.96 16.88
CA ILE A 225 -12.92 26.80 17.93
C ILE A 225 -12.94 28.25 17.50
N SER A 226 -11.82 28.76 16.99
CA SER A 226 -11.72 30.14 16.54
C SER A 226 -10.67 30.33 15.45
N THR A 227 -10.85 31.38 14.64
CA THR A 227 -9.82 31.95 13.78
C THR A 227 -9.71 33.43 14.11
N ARG A 228 -8.49 33.90 14.38
CA ARG A 228 -8.23 35.29 14.73
C ARG A 228 -7.22 35.90 13.76
N GLU A 229 -7.61 37.00 13.13
CA GLU A 229 -6.72 37.84 12.35
C GLU A 229 -5.84 38.70 13.28
N ASN A 230 -4.53 38.68 13.08
CA ASN A 230 -3.59 39.46 13.88
C ASN A 230 -3.13 40.72 13.14
N SER A 231 -2.70 41.74 13.88
CA SER A 231 -2.28 43.04 13.32
C SER A 231 -0.97 43.01 12.54
N ASP A 232 -0.17 41.95 12.73
CA ASP A 232 1.12 41.73 12.07
C ASP A 232 1.01 40.99 10.72
N GLY A 233 -0.22 40.81 10.21
CA GLY A 233 -0.47 40.11 8.95
C GLY A 233 -0.51 38.58 9.09
N THR A 234 -0.37 38.04 10.29
CA THR A 234 -0.59 36.62 10.58
C THR A 234 -2.05 36.34 10.96
N ARG A 235 -2.41 35.07 11.04
CA ARG A 235 -3.69 34.59 11.57
C ARG A 235 -3.44 33.40 12.50
N THR A 236 -4.24 33.30 13.55
CA THR A 236 -4.17 32.22 14.54
C THR A 236 -5.41 31.34 14.44
N PHE A 237 -5.21 30.03 14.39
CA PHE A 237 -6.25 29.00 14.41
C PHE A 237 -6.19 28.24 15.72
N ASP A 238 -7.35 27.95 16.29
CA ASP A 238 -7.52 27.19 17.53
C ASP A 238 -8.37 25.95 17.24
N TRP A 239 -7.73 24.79 17.23
CA TRP A 239 -8.34 23.48 16.99
C TRP A 239 -8.33 22.66 18.28
N LYS A 240 -9.43 21.98 18.57
CA LYS A 240 -9.57 21.19 19.79
C LYS A 240 -10.32 19.88 19.58
N ILE A 241 -9.78 18.78 20.11
CA ILE A 241 -10.46 17.49 20.20
C ILE A 241 -10.56 17.05 21.67
N ASP A 242 -11.80 16.93 22.15
CA ASP A 242 -12.11 16.50 23.53
C ASP A 242 -12.31 14.98 23.64
N VAL A 243 -12.08 14.25 22.55
CA VAL A 243 -12.13 12.78 22.51
C VAL A 243 -10.72 12.24 22.79
N PRO A 244 -10.53 11.38 23.81
CA PRO A 244 -9.25 10.74 24.08
C PRO A 244 -8.80 9.87 22.90
N HIS A 245 -7.54 10.01 22.49
CA HIS A 245 -6.94 9.29 21.37
C HIS A 245 -5.45 9.01 21.62
N ALA A 246 -4.88 8.05 20.91
CA ALA A 246 -3.45 7.77 20.96
C ALA A 246 -2.63 8.96 20.42
N THR A 247 -1.48 9.24 21.04
CA THR A 247 -0.63 10.41 20.70
C THR A 247 -0.27 10.47 19.21
N TYR A 248 0.01 9.33 18.57
CA TYR A 248 0.43 9.25 17.15
C TYR A 248 -0.60 9.83 16.16
N LEU A 249 -1.88 9.91 16.57
CA LEU A 249 -2.99 10.44 15.75
C LEU A 249 -3.06 11.99 15.74
N THR A 250 -2.27 12.66 16.58
CA THR A 250 -2.19 14.14 16.60
C THR A 250 -1.62 14.66 15.28
N SER A 251 -2.28 15.64 14.67
CA SER A 251 -1.95 16.16 13.35
C SER A 251 -2.09 17.67 13.23
N ILE A 252 -1.23 18.26 12.41
CA ILE A 252 -1.45 19.60 11.84
C ILE A 252 -0.91 19.64 10.42
N VAL A 253 -1.72 20.24 9.55
CA VAL A 253 -1.34 20.62 8.20
C VAL A 253 -1.49 22.13 8.05
N VAL A 254 -0.43 22.77 7.58
CA VAL A 254 -0.35 24.20 7.27
C VAL A 254 -0.13 24.36 5.78
N GLY A 255 -0.95 25.18 5.11
CA GLY A 255 -0.82 25.39 3.68
C GLY A 255 -1.93 26.25 3.10
N GLU A 256 -1.83 26.57 1.82
CA GLU A 256 -2.90 27.19 1.06
C GLU A 256 -3.79 26.10 0.44
N PHE A 257 -5.06 26.05 0.85
CA PHE A 257 -6.00 25.02 0.44
C PHE A 257 -7.36 25.62 0.06
N ALA A 258 -8.06 24.92 -0.83
CA ALA A 258 -9.46 25.14 -1.16
C ALA A 258 -10.26 23.89 -0.72
N PRO A 259 -11.37 24.06 0.04
CA PRO A 259 -12.16 22.94 0.51
C PRO A 259 -13.17 22.47 -0.55
N VAL A 260 -13.20 21.16 -0.79
CA VAL A 260 -14.34 20.45 -1.37
C VAL A 260 -15.25 20.06 -0.23
N ALA A 261 -16.44 20.68 -0.17
CA ALA A 261 -17.38 20.49 0.93
C ALA A 261 -18.38 19.37 0.63
N GLY A 262 -18.54 18.47 1.58
CA GLY A 262 -19.61 17.48 1.70
C GLY A 262 -20.13 17.41 3.13
N GLU A 263 -21.11 16.55 3.37
CA GLU A 263 -21.75 16.41 4.68
C GLU A 263 -22.37 15.02 4.83
N TYR A 264 -22.34 14.49 6.06
CA TYR A 264 -23.08 13.30 6.44
C TYR A 264 -23.74 13.51 7.82
N ALA A 265 -25.07 13.43 7.87
CA ALA A 265 -25.85 13.50 9.11
C ALA A 265 -25.53 14.73 10.00
N GLY A 266 -25.29 15.89 9.37
CA GLY A 266 -24.89 17.15 10.01
C GLY A 266 -23.40 17.28 10.30
N VAL A 267 -22.59 16.25 10.01
CA VAL A 267 -21.12 16.26 10.17
C VAL A 267 -20.47 16.73 8.87
N PRO A 268 -19.64 17.80 8.90
CA PRO A 268 -18.87 18.21 7.72
C PRO A 268 -17.90 17.11 7.27
N VAL A 269 -17.86 16.86 5.96
CA VAL A 269 -16.93 15.95 5.28
C VAL A 269 -16.15 16.80 4.29
N ILE A 270 -14.85 17.00 4.51
CA ILE A 270 -14.07 18.02 3.80
C ILE A 270 -12.83 17.40 3.16
N THR A 271 -12.63 17.62 1.86
CA THR A 271 -11.36 17.35 1.18
C THR A 271 -10.66 18.67 0.89
N ASN A 272 -9.53 18.92 1.54
CA ASN A 272 -8.73 20.13 1.32
C ASN A 272 -7.68 19.85 0.23
N VAL A 273 -7.83 20.53 -0.91
CA VAL A 273 -6.95 20.41 -2.08
C VAL A 273 -6.26 21.73 -2.37
N TYR A 274 -5.29 21.75 -3.29
CA TYR A 274 -4.71 23.03 -3.71
C TYR A 274 -5.73 23.88 -4.48
N PRO A 275 -5.68 25.22 -4.38
CA PRO A 275 -6.64 26.08 -5.05
C PRO A 275 -6.77 25.85 -6.56
N ASN A 276 -5.68 25.44 -7.21
CA ASN A 276 -5.63 25.14 -8.65
C ASN A 276 -6.01 23.70 -9.02
N GLU A 277 -6.42 22.88 -8.05
CA GLU A 277 -6.85 21.48 -8.24
C GLU A 277 -8.28 21.25 -7.71
N LEU A 278 -9.06 22.32 -7.51
CA LEU A 278 -10.40 22.24 -6.91
C LEU A 278 -11.40 21.40 -7.73
N GLU A 279 -11.35 21.49 -9.06
CA GLU A 279 -12.28 20.75 -9.91
C GLU A 279 -11.95 19.26 -9.93
N GLU A 280 -10.66 18.91 -9.97
CA GLU A 280 -10.19 17.53 -9.84
C GLU A 280 -10.47 16.98 -8.43
N GLY A 281 -10.30 17.79 -7.39
CA GLY A 281 -10.67 17.43 -6.03
C GLY A 281 -12.15 17.08 -5.87
N LYS A 282 -13.05 17.75 -6.59
CA LYS A 282 -14.49 17.41 -6.61
C LYS A 282 -14.74 16.07 -7.29
N VAL A 283 -13.97 15.72 -8.32
CA VAL A 283 -14.07 14.42 -8.99
C VAL A 283 -13.61 13.31 -8.05
N THR A 284 -12.43 13.47 -7.43
CA THR A 284 -11.87 12.52 -6.47
C THR A 284 -12.82 12.29 -5.29
N ALA A 285 -13.21 13.35 -4.58
CA ALA A 285 -13.94 13.23 -3.32
C ALA A 285 -15.46 13.04 -3.48
N ALA A 286 -15.95 12.80 -4.70
CA ALA A 286 -17.39 12.80 -5.00
C ALA A 286 -18.18 11.77 -4.17
N ARG A 287 -17.55 10.65 -3.81
CA ARG A 287 -18.17 9.52 -3.12
C ARG A 287 -17.90 9.50 -1.61
N LEU A 288 -17.00 10.35 -1.11
CA LEU A 288 -16.57 10.31 0.28
C LEU A 288 -17.72 10.42 1.30
N PRO A 289 -18.72 11.34 1.15
CA PRO A 289 -19.86 11.36 2.09
C PRO A 289 -20.69 10.07 2.10
N GLU A 290 -20.78 9.38 0.96
CA GLU A 290 -21.45 8.08 0.86
C GLU A 290 -20.65 6.98 1.56
N MET A 291 -19.32 7.00 1.49
CA MET A 291 -18.45 6.09 2.25
C MET A 291 -18.66 6.25 3.76
N VAL A 292 -18.74 7.50 4.26
CA VAL A 292 -19.00 7.78 5.69
C VAL A 292 -20.34 7.20 6.12
N LYS A 293 -21.37 7.35 5.29
CA LYS A 293 -22.69 6.74 5.51
C LYS A 293 -22.60 5.22 5.53
N PHE A 294 -21.99 4.62 4.52
CA PHE A 294 -21.88 3.17 4.38
C PHE A 294 -21.19 2.55 5.61
N PHE A 295 -20.04 3.07 6.03
CA PHE A 295 -19.35 2.56 7.22
C PHE A 295 -20.13 2.78 8.51
N SER A 296 -20.82 3.92 8.64
CA SER A 296 -21.70 4.17 9.80
C SER A 296 -22.85 3.16 9.88
N GLU A 297 -23.47 2.83 8.75
CA GLU A 297 -24.58 1.87 8.69
C GLU A 297 -24.10 0.43 8.93
N LYS A 298 -22.96 0.05 8.34
CA LYS A 298 -22.38 -1.28 8.49
C LYS A 298 -21.92 -1.56 9.93
N THR A 299 -21.21 -0.63 10.54
CA THR A 299 -20.75 -0.78 11.94
C THR A 299 -21.89 -0.62 12.96
N GLY A 300 -23.00 0.02 12.57
CA GLY A 300 -24.05 0.45 13.50
C GLY A 300 -23.61 1.60 14.42
N LEU A 301 -22.48 2.26 14.12
CA LEU A 301 -21.93 3.39 14.87
C LEU A 301 -21.79 4.59 13.94
N LYS A 302 -22.55 5.65 14.19
CA LYS A 302 -22.40 6.91 13.44
C LYS A 302 -20.99 7.46 13.60
N TYR A 303 -20.51 8.16 12.57
CA TYR A 303 -19.24 8.87 12.61
C TYR A 303 -19.07 9.66 13.94
N PRO A 304 -18.01 9.38 14.73
CA PRO A 304 -17.98 9.76 16.14
C PRO A 304 -17.40 11.16 16.41
N TYR A 305 -16.90 11.88 15.38
CA TYR A 305 -16.17 13.14 15.57
C TYR A 305 -16.91 14.36 14.98
N ALA A 306 -16.44 15.56 15.33
CA ALA A 306 -17.08 16.83 14.94
C ALA A 306 -17.00 17.15 13.43
N LYS A 307 -16.03 16.56 12.73
CA LYS A 307 -15.84 16.64 11.27
C LYS A 307 -15.03 15.42 10.81
N TYR A 308 -15.17 15.04 9.55
CA TYR A 308 -14.12 14.32 8.83
C TYR A 308 -13.44 15.30 7.88
N ALA A 309 -12.12 15.43 7.98
CA ALA A 309 -11.34 16.18 7.01
C ALA A 309 -10.21 15.30 6.49
N GLN A 310 -9.98 15.32 5.19
CA GLN A 310 -8.76 14.82 4.58
C GLN A 310 -8.05 15.94 3.82
N THR A 311 -6.72 16.00 3.89
CA THR A 311 -5.94 17.10 3.30
C THR A 311 -4.81 16.55 2.45
N THR A 312 -4.77 16.91 1.18
CA THR A 312 -3.73 16.46 0.25
C THR A 312 -2.47 17.30 0.37
N VAL A 313 -1.32 16.67 0.58
CA VAL A 313 -0.03 17.36 0.77
C VAL A 313 1.08 16.80 -0.12
N ARG A 314 2.10 17.63 -0.36
CA ARG A 314 3.23 17.29 -1.24
C ARG A 314 4.24 16.43 -0.51
N ASP A 315 4.82 15.45 -1.23
CA ASP A 315 5.85 14.51 -0.76
C ASP A 315 5.40 13.60 0.40
N PHE A 316 4.09 13.36 0.48
CA PHE A 316 3.49 12.35 1.35
C PHE A 316 3.25 11.06 0.57
N GLY A 317 3.39 9.91 1.23
CA GLY A 317 3.12 8.61 0.62
C GLY A 317 1.93 7.94 1.29
N GLY A 318 1.00 7.41 0.48
CA GLY A 318 -0.26 6.85 0.98
C GLY A 318 -1.12 7.90 1.67
N GLY A 319 -1.76 7.49 2.76
CA GLY A 319 -2.47 8.34 3.70
C GLY A 319 -2.00 8.09 5.13
N MET A 320 -2.54 8.87 6.05
CA MET A 320 -2.34 8.72 7.50
C MET A 320 -3.64 9.09 8.18
N GLU A 321 -4.15 8.19 9.02
CA GLU A 321 -5.51 8.19 9.52
C GLU A 321 -5.81 9.22 10.61
N ASN A 322 -4.94 10.21 10.80
CA ASN A 322 -4.98 11.16 11.89
C ASN A 322 -6.42 11.55 12.29
N ILE A 323 -6.80 11.25 13.52
CA ILE A 323 -8.19 11.33 14.00
C ILE A 323 -8.92 12.59 13.55
N SER A 324 -10.01 12.45 12.78
CA SER A 324 -10.83 13.54 12.22
C SER A 324 -10.13 14.54 11.28
N ALA A 325 -8.89 14.28 10.87
CA ALA A 325 -8.02 15.16 10.09
C ALA A 325 -6.93 14.40 9.29
N THR A 326 -7.35 13.39 8.53
CA THR A 326 -6.50 12.54 7.68
C THR A 326 -5.56 13.35 6.78
N THR A 327 -4.30 12.94 6.72
CA THR A 327 -3.32 13.49 5.77
C THR A 327 -3.19 12.55 4.58
N GLN A 328 -3.23 13.10 3.36
CA GLN A 328 -3.21 12.30 2.13
C GLN A 328 -2.10 12.75 1.18
N THR A 329 -1.60 11.84 0.35
CA THR A 329 -0.75 12.19 -0.79
C THR A 329 -1.51 13.02 -1.82
N ASP A 330 -0.90 14.10 -2.33
CA ASP A 330 -1.48 14.85 -3.45
C ASP A 330 -1.54 14.05 -4.77
N ASN A 331 -0.94 12.85 -4.82
CA ASN A 331 -1.11 11.92 -5.93
C ASN A 331 -2.53 11.38 -6.10
N MET A 332 -3.36 11.40 -5.05
CA MET A 332 -4.75 10.92 -5.11
C MET A 332 -5.69 11.83 -5.93
N ILE A 333 -5.28 13.08 -6.20
CA ILE A 333 -6.13 14.00 -6.95
C ILE A 333 -6.13 13.63 -8.43
N HIS A 334 -7.31 13.25 -8.90
CA HIS A 334 -7.57 12.70 -10.21
C HIS A 334 -8.49 13.63 -10.98
N ASP A 335 -8.13 13.91 -12.23
CA ASP A 335 -9.11 14.44 -13.18
C ASP A 335 -10.06 13.32 -13.64
N ALA A 336 -11.18 13.71 -14.27
CA ALA A 336 -12.18 12.76 -14.78
C ALA A 336 -11.61 11.74 -15.79
N ARG A 337 -10.44 12.04 -16.37
CA ARG A 337 -9.76 11.13 -17.30
C ARG A 337 -8.97 10.06 -16.57
N THR A 338 -8.30 10.41 -15.47
CA THR A 338 -7.58 9.47 -14.60
C THR A 338 -8.53 8.45 -13.98
N GLU A 339 -9.74 8.86 -13.59
CA GLU A 339 -10.80 7.97 -13.07
C GLU A 339 -11.26 6.87 -14.05
N LEU A 340 -10.98 6.99 -15.36
CA LEU A 340 -11.22 5.90 -16.32
C LEU A 340 -10.23 4.73 -16.16
N ASP A 341 -9.06 5.02 -15.58
CA ASP A 341 -7.96 4.06 -15.40
C ASP A 341 -7.91 3.53 -13.97
N ALA A 342 -8.08 4.41 -12.97
CA ALA A 342 -8.14 4.08 -11.55
C ALA A 342 -8.79 5.23 -10.76
N THR A 343 -9.53 4.90 -9.70
CA THR A 343 -10.08 5.87 -8.74
C THR A 343 -9.16 5.99 -7.52
N SER A 344 -9.41 6.98 -6.66
CA SER A 344 -8.76 7.08 -5.34
C SER A 344 -9.63 6.56 -4.19
N ASP A 345 -10.77 5.95 -4.50
CA ASP A 345 -11.72 5.42 -3.52
C ASP A 345 -11.09 4.44 -2.55
N SER A 346 -10.17 3.60 -3.04
CA SER A 346 -9.50 2.61 -2.20
C SER A 346 -8.71 3.30 -1.09
N LEU A 347 -7.95 4.35 -1.43
CA LEU A 347 -7.20 5.12 -0.43
C LEU A 347 -8.15 5.93 0.47
N GLU A 348 -9.14 6.60 -0.10
CA GLU A 348 -10.10 7.40 0.70
C GLU A 348 -10.88 6.55 1.71
N SER A 349 -11.33 5.36 1.30
CA SER A 349 -12.11 4.46 2.14
C SER A 349 -11.25 3.69 3.14
N HIS A 350 -10.00 3.34 2.83
CA HIS A 350 -9.05 2.79 3.81
C HIS A 350 -8.79 3.79 4.94
N GLU A 351 -8.39 5.02 4.60
CA GLU A 351 -8.11 6.05 5.62
C GLU A 351 -9.35 6.46 6.41
N LEU A 352 -10.53 6.45 5.77
CA LEU A 352 -11.79 6.73 6.46
C LEU A 352 -12.17 5.60 7.43
N ALA A 353 -11.93 4.34 7.08
CA ALA A 353 -12.29 3.20 7.94
C ALA A 353 -11.55 3.25 9.29
N HIS A 354 -10.34 3.81 9.30
CA HIS A 354 -9.57 4.00 10.53
C HIS A 354 -10.26 4.88 11.59
N GLN A 355 -11.18 5.75 11.17
CA GLN A 355 -11.99 6.57 12.08
C GLN A 355 -12.80 5.72 13.07
N TRP A 356 -13.08 4.45 12.72
CA TRP A 356 -13.62 3.42 13.61
C TRP A 356 -12.55 2.44 14.12
N PHE A 357 -11.57 2.06 13.29
CA PHE A 357 -10.56 1.05 13.60
C PHE A 357 -9.13 1.60 13.51
N GLY A 358 -8.57 2.03 14.62
CA GLY A 358 -7.30 2.77 14.69
C GLY A 358 -7.46 4.02 15.53
N ASP A 359 -8.60 4.73 15.37
CA ASP A 359 -8.88 5.95 16.12
C ASP A 359 -9.85 5.74 17.28
N TYR A 360 -11.02 5.17 16.98
CA TYR A 360 -12.09 4.99 17.98
C TYR A 360 -11.77 3.82 18.93
N VAL A 361 -11.20 2.75 18.39
CA VAL A 361 -10.51 1.68 19.11
C VAL A 361 -9.13 1.51 18.48
N THR A 362 -8.07 1.57 19.28
CA THR A 362 -6.68 1.56 18.77
C THR A 362 -5.94 0.34 19.30
N CYS A 363 -5.01 -0.23 18.55
CA CYS A 363 -4.14 -1.28 19.09
C CYS A 363 -3.38 -0.80 20.34
N ARG A 364 -3.29 -1.64 21.37
CA ARG A 364 -2.55 -1.36 22.62
C ARG A 364 -1.04 -1.42 22.44
N ASN A 365 -0.56 -2.20 21.49
CA ASN A 365 0.85 -2.33 21.16
C ASN A 365 0.97 -2.61 19.66
N TRP A 366 2.09 -2.23 19.05
CA TRP A 366 2.33 -2.45 17.63
C TRP A 366 2.26 -3.92 17.21
N SER A 367 2.50 -4.88 18.13
CA SER A 367 2.24 -6.31 17.86
C SER A 367 0.81 -6.61 17.40
N ASP A 368 -0.14 -5.75 17.74
CA ASP A 368 -1.57 -5.86 17.48
C ASP A 368 -2.04 -4.87 16.39
N ILE A 369 -1.13 -4.22 15.65
CA ILE A 369 -1.43 -3.20 14.64
C ILE A 369 -2.41 -3.66 13.54
N TRP A 370 -2.50 -4.98 13.32
CA TRP A 370 -3.48 -5.56 12.41
C TRP A 370 -4.94 -5.20 12.77
N LEU A 371 -5.24 -4.91 14.05
CA LEU A 371 -6.56 -4.45 14.47
C LEU A 371 -6.93 -3.07 13.91
N ASN A 372 -5.93 -2.27 13.53
CA ASN A 372 -6.13 -1.03 12.81
C ASN A 372 -6.16 -1.36 11.30
N GLU A 373 -5.05 -1.90 10.79
CA GLU A 373 -4.77 -1.95 9.35
C GLU A 373 -5.56 -3.00 8.58
N SER A 374 -5.79 -4.17 9.18
CA SER A 374 -6.56 -5.21 8.53
C SER A 374 -8.02 -4.80 8.41
N PHE A 375 -8.54 -4.10 9.42
CA PHE A 375 -9.90 -3.58 9.38
C PHE A 375 -10.04 -2.49 8.34
N ALA A 376 -9.11 -1.55 8.25
CA ALA A 376 -9.12 -0.54 7.20
C ALA A 376 -9.05 -1.16 5.80
N THR A 377 -8.12 -2.09 5.58
CA THR A 377 -8.00 -2.86 4.33
C THR A 377 -9.29 -3.61 4.00
N TYR A 378 -9.96 -4.20 4.99
CA TYR A 378 -11.17 -4.97 4.75
C TYR A 378 -12.42 -4.11 4.55
N PHE A 379 -12.52 -2.98 5.23
CA PHE A 379 -13.60 -2.01 5.02
C PHE A 379 -13.48 -1.29 3.69
N GLN A 380 -12.26 -1.02 3.22
CA GLN A 380 -12.00 -0.64 1.83
C GLN A 380 -12.59 -1.66 0.86
N ALA A 381 -12.24 -2.94 1.01
CA ALA A 381 -12.76 -4.00 0.14
C ALA A 381 -14.30 -4.10 0.18
N MET A 382 -14.92 -3.88 1.34
CA MET A 382 -16.39 -3.84 1.44
C MET A 382 -17.01 -2.60 0.78
N TRP A 383 -16.30 -1.47 0.75
CA TRP A 383 -16.71 -0.31 -0.06
C TRP A 383 -16.65 -0.65 -1.55
N ASP A 384 -15.56 -1.27 -2.00
CA ASP A 384 -15.40 -1.69 -3.39
C ASP A 384 -16.48 -2.72 -3.79
N GLU A 385 -16.84 -3.67 -2.90
CA GLU A 385 -17.98 -4.56 -3.11
C GLU A 385 -19.30 -3.79 -3.28
N HIS A 386 -19.52 -2.76 -2.46
CA HIS A 386 -20.73 -1.94 -2.51
C HIS A 386 -20.81 -1.10 -3.79
N HIS A 387 -19.68 -0.52 -4.23
CA HIS A 387 -19.63 0.44 -5.32
C HIS A 387 -19.40 -0.20 -6.70
N LEU A 388 -18.52 -1.20 -6.79
CA LEU A 388 -18.09 -1.86 -8.02
C LEU A 388 -18.76 -3.23 -8.24
N GLY A 389 -19.26 -3.84 -7.16
CA GLY A 389 -19.97 -5.13 -7.19
C GLY A 389 -19.11 -6.33 -6.82
N HIS A 390 -19.78 -7.46 -6.60
CA HIS A 390 -19.18 -8.65 -5.98
C HIS A 390 -18.02 -9.26 -6.78
N ASP A 391 -18.12 -9.36 -8.11
CA ASP A 391 -17.03 -9.91 -8.93
C ASP A 391 -15.76 -9.04 -8.85
N ASP A 392 -15.91 -7.73 -8.72
CA ASP A 392 -14.78 -6.80 -8.55
C ASP A 392 -14.14 -7.00 -7.19
N PHE A 393 -14.94 -7.02 -6.11
CA PHE A 393 -14.47 -7.34 -4.76
C PHE A 393 -13.68 -8.65 -4.69
N LEU A 394 -14.20 -9.73 -5.28
CA LEU A 394 -13.52 -11.02 -5.29
C LEU A 394 -12.15 -10.94 -6.00
N TYR A 395 -12.09 -10.25 -7.14
CA TYR A 395 -10.91 -10.20 -7.99
C TYR A 395 -9.88 -9.16 -7.53
N SER A 396 -10.32 -7.92 -7.29
CA SER A 396 -9.49 -6.75 -6.99
C SER A 396 -9.08 -6.68 -5.53
N ASP A 397 -9.86 -7.26 -4.60
CA ASP A 397 -9.56 -7.23 -3.16
C ASP A 397 -9.21 -8.59 -2.60
N VAL A 398 -10.15 -9.56 -2.63
CA VAL A 398 -9.94 -10.86 -1.96
C VAL A 398 -8.74 -11.60 -2.57
N LYS A 399 -8.75 -11.79 -3.90
CA LYS A 399 -7.62 -12.43 -4.61
C LYS A 399 -6.34 -11.60 -4.52
N SER A 400 -6.42 -10.28 -4.71
CA SER A 400 -5.24 -9.39 -4.64
C SER A 400 -4.55 -9.45 -3.27
N ASN A 401 -5.33 -9.43 -2.19
CA ASN A 401 -4.81 -9.51 -0.83
C ASN A 401 -4.09 -10.85 -0.58
N GLN A 402 -4.69 -11.94 -1.04
CA GLN A 402 -4.07 -13.26 -0.98
C GLN A 402 -2.78 -13.34 -1.81
N ASP A 403 -2.78 -12.83 -3.05
CA ASP A 403 -1.61 -12.85 -3.94
C ASP A 403 -0.43 -12.05 -3.38
N GLN A 404 -0.69 -10.91 -2.73
CA GLN A 404 0.32 -10.14 -2.03
C GLN A 404 0.94 -10.95 -0.87
N TYR A 405 0.11 -11.63 -0.07
CA TYR A 405 0.56 -12.54 0.96
C TYR A 405 1.41 -13.70 0.39
N TYR A 406 0.94 -14.38 -0.66
CA TYR A 406 1.69 -15.48 -1.29
C TYR A 406 3.03 -15.01 -1.84
N THR A 407 3.09 -13.80 -2.39
CA THR A 407 4.33 -13.18 -2.86
C THR A 407 5.32 -12.95 -1.71
N ALA A 408 4.87 -12.41 -0.57
CA ALA A 408 5.70 -12.23 0.62
C ALA A 408 6.18 -13.58 1.17
N TRP A 409 5.28 -14.57 1.24
CA TRP A 409 5.56 -15.93 1.69
C TRP A 409 6.62 -16.63 0.84
N ALA A 410 6.49 -16.57 -0.49
CA ALA A 410 7.44 -17.14 -1.44
C ALA A 410 8.83 -16.48 -1.38
N ARG A 411 8.90 -15.22 -0.95
CA ARG A 411 10.17 -14.50 -0.71
C ARG A 411 10.83 -14.82 0.63
N GLY A 412 10.19 -15.67 1.45
CA GLY A 412 10.68 -16.07 2.78
C GLY A 412 10.42 -15.04 3.87
N LEU A 413 9.53 -14.07 3.64
CA LEU A 413 9.01 -13.19 4.69
C LEU A 413 7.89 -13.94 5.39
N ARG A 414 8.21 -14.75 6.40
CA ARG A 414 7.29 -15.67 7.10
C ARG A 414 7.22 -15.33 8.58
N ARG A 415 6.04 -14.90 9.05
CA ARG A 415 5.73 -14.63 10.46
C ARG A 415 4.23 -14.78 10.74
N PRO A 416 3.78 -14.88 12.00
CA PRO A 416 2.37 -14.70 12.36
C PRO A 416 1.92 -13.26 12.14
N ILE A 417 0.60 -13.00 12.11
CA ILE A 417 0.06 -11.63 12.10
C ILE A 417 0.45 -10.92 13.39
N VAL A 418 0.17 -11.56 14.53
CA VAL A 418 0.49 -11.03 15.85
C VAL A 418 1.75 -11.70 16.38
N THR A 419 2.79 -10.90 16.60
CA THR A 419 4.06 -11.37 17.19
C THR A 419 4.70 -10.25 18.01
N LYS A 420 5.33 -10.62 19.13
CA LYS A 420 6.20 -9.69 19.88
C LYS A 420 7.59 -9.59 19.29
N ASN A 421 8.01 -10.57 18.50
CA ASN A 421 9.35 -10.60 17.91
C ASN A 421 9.36 -9.82 16.60
N TYR A 422 9.73 -8.54 16.68
CA TYR A 422 9.93 -7.66 15.52
C TYR A 422 11.07 -6.67 15.76
N ALA A 423 11.62 -6.11 14.69
CA ALA A 423 12.86 -5.32 14.76
C ALA A 423 12.62 -3.87 15.25
N SER A 424 11.49 -3.27 14.87
CA SER A 424 11.04 -1.91 15.21
C SER A 424 9.52 -1.81 14.98
N PRO A 425 8.80 -0.83 15.57
CA PRO A 425 7.38 -0.61 15.29
C PRO A 425 7.03 -0.65 13.80
N ASP A 426 7.77 0.07 12.95
CA ASP A 426 7.58 0.05 11.49
C ASP A 426 7.64 -1.36 10.86
N ALA A 427 8.35 -2.30 11.48
CA ALA A 427 8.56 -3.64 10.93
C ALA A 427 7.30 -4.53 10.93
N VAL A 428 6.22 -4.11 11.60
CA VAL A 428 4.94 -4.83 11.61
C VAL A 428 3.90 -4.23 10.66
N PHE A 429 4.18 -3.06 10.07
CA PHE A 429 3.40 -2.44 8.99
C PHE A 429 3.77 -3.08 7.64
N ASP A 430 3.35 -4.33 7.46
CA ASP A 430 3.68 -5.12 6.27
C ASP A 430 2.48 -5.93 5.78
N THR A 431 2.69 -6.77 4.77
CA THR A 431 1.66 -7.62 4.18
C THR A 431 0.85 -8.45 5.19
N TYR A 432 1.37 -8.72 6.40
CA TYR A 432 0.63 -9.42 7.44
C TYR A 432 -0.40 -8.54 8.12
N ALA A 433 -0.10 -7.26 8.41
CA ALA A 433 -1.04 -6.34 9.03
C ALA A 433 -2.10 -5.80 8.05
N TYR A 434 -1.80 -5.76 6.75
CA TYR A 434 -2.71 -5.26 5.71
C TYR A 434 -3.35 -6.43 4.91
N PRO A 435 -2.87 -6.83 3.69
CA PRO A 435 -3.49 -7.88 2.89
C PRO A 435 -3.85 -9.19 3.60
N ARG A 436 -2.91 -9.83 4.31
CA ARG A 436 -3.17 -11.13 4.94
C ARG A 436 -4.23 -10.99 6.03
N GLY A 437 -4.12 -9.96 6.86
CA GLY A 437 -5.07 -9.73 7.93
C GLY A 437 -6.46 -9.35 7.41
N GLY A 438 -6.55 -8.53 6.35
CA GLY A 438 -7.81 -8.26 5.66
C GLY A 438 -8.46 -9.53 5.10
N ALA A 439 -7.67 -10.44 4.51
CA ALA A 439 -8.15 -11.75 4.06
C ALA A 439 -8.60 -12.64 5.24
N VAL A 440 -7.92 -12.59 6.40
CA VAL A 440 -8.36 -13.32 7.61
C VAL A 440 -9.68 -12.76 8.16
N LEU A 441 -9.90 -11.44 8.12
CA LEU A 441 -11.20 -10.84 8.48
C LEU A 441 -12.30 -11.28 7.52
N HIS A 442 -12.01 -11.39 6.21
CA HIS A 442 -12.95 -11.94 5.25
C HIS A 442 -13.32 -13.39 5.56
N MET A 443 -12.33 -14.24 5.84
CA MET A 443 -12.55 -15.63 6.28
C MET A 443 -13.44 -15.68 7.54
N LEU A 444 -13.17 -14.82 8.51
CA LEU A 444 -13.92 -14.76 9.76
C LEU A 444 -15.38 -14.32 9.55
N ARG A 445 -15.64 -13.29 8.74
CA ARG A 445 -17.02 -12.88 8.35
C ARG A 445 -17.75 -14.02 7.65
N THR A 446 -17.10 -14.70 6.70
CA THR A 446 -17.70 -15.84 5.97
C THR A 446 -18.04 -17.01 6.89
N PHE A 447 -17.20 -17.28 7.89
CA PHE A 447 -17.43 -18.32 8.89
C PHE A 447 -18.59 -17.96 9.83
N LEU A 448 -18.60 -16.74 10.39
CA LEU A 448 -19.63 -16.29 11.32
C LEU A 448 -21.00 -16.06 10.65
N GLY A 449 -20.99 -15.69 9.37
CA GLY A 449 -22.14 -15.16 8.65
C GLY A 449 -22.42 -13.69 8.97
N GLU A 450 -23.20 -13.04 8.10
CA GLU A 450 -23.47 -11.59 8.17
C GLU A 450 -23.97 -11.12 9.54
N ASP A 451 -25.03 -11.75 10.06
CA ASP A 451 -25.69 -11.29 11.29
C ASP A 451 -24.77 -11.33 12.50
N ASN A 452 -24.04 -12.44 12.66
CA ASN A 452 -23.10 -12.61 13.78
C ASN A 452 -21.89 -11.69 13.64
N TRP A 453 -21.37 -11.52 12.42
CA TRP A 453 -20.27 -10.60 12.14
C TRP A 453 -20.64 -9.17 12.54
N TRP A 454 -21.73 -8.60 12.02
CA TRP A 454 -22.07 -7.20 12.28
C TRP A 454 -22.45 -6.94 13.74
N ARG A 455 -23.11 -7.91 14.41
CA ARG A 455 -23.32 -7.85 15.86
C ARG A 455 -22.01 -7.85 16.64
N SER A 456 -21.03 -8.67 16.24
CA SER A 456 -19.71 -8.72 16.86
C SER A 456 -18.94 -7.41 16.68
N ILE A 457 -18.95 -6.84 15.47
CA ILE A 457 -18.30 -5.55 15.18
C ILE A 457 -18.91 -4.43 16.01
N ASN A 458 -20.24 -4.32 16.05
CA ASN A 458 -20.91 -3.31 16.84
C ASN A 458 -20.60 -3.45 18.34
N HIS A 459 -20.63 -4.68 18.87
CA HIS A 459 -20.29 -4.96 20.27
C HIS A 459 -18.82 -4.62 20.59
N TYR A 460 -17.90 -4.97 19.70
CA TYR A 460 -16.48 -4.65 19.84
C TYR A 460 -16.25 -3.13 19.92
N LEU A 461 -16.82 -2.37 18.99
CA LEU A 461 -16.68 -0.91 18.96
C LEU A 461 -17.34 -0.26 20.19
N THR A 462 -18.54 -0.69 20.57
CA THR A 462 -19.27 -0.08 21.69
C THR A 462 -18.67 -0.42 23.06
N LYS A 463 -18.18 -1.65 23.26
CA LYS A 463 -17.60 -2.11 24.52
C LYS A 463 -16.23 -1.49 24.80
N TYR A 464 -15.41 -1.31 23.76
CA TYR A 464 -14.03 -0.84 23.87
C TYR A 464 -13.81 0.59 23.37
N ALA A 465 -14.89 1.35 23.18
CA ALA A 465 -14.85 2.75 22.76
C ALA A 465 -13.81 3.57 23.52
N HIS A 466 -12.95 4.28 22.78
CA HIS A 466 -11.91 5.16 23.30
C HIS A 466 -10.91 4.45 24.22
N GLN A 467 -10.57 3.20 23.91
CA GLN A 467 -9.58 2.42 24.66
C GLN A 467 -8.57 1.73 23.74
N PRO A 468 -7.33 1.54 24.22
CA PRO A 468 -6.39 0.65 23.57
C PRO A 468 -6.80 -0.83 23.78
N VAL A 469 -6.77 -1.63 22.71
CA VAL A 469 -7.21 -3.02 22.67
C VAL A 469 -6.09 -3.98 22.24
N GLU A 470 -6.14 -5.22 22.72
CA GLU A 470 -5.31 -6.30 22.17
C GLU A 470 -6.19 -7.23 21.33
N THR A 471 -5.56 -8.12 20.59
CA THR A 471 -6.26 -9.11 19.75
C THR A 471 -7.26 -9.97 20.56
N ALA A 472 -6.97 -10.21 21.83
CA ALA A 472 -7.84 -10.98 22.71
C ALA A 472 -9.21 -10.31 22.93
N GLN A 473 -9.28 -8.98 22.99
CA GLN A 473 -10.53 -8.24 23.18
C GLN A 473 -11.45 -8.40 21.95
N PHE A 474 -10.89 -8.38 20.74
CA PHE A 474 -11.67 -8.64 19.53
C PHE A 474 -12.21 -10.08 19.51
N ARG A 475 -11.37 -11.07 19.82
CA ARG A 475 -11.80 -12.48 19.96
C ARG A 475 -12.94 -12.61 20.99
N ILE A 476 -12.78 -12.03 22.18
CA ILE A 476 -13.77 -12.09 23.27
C ILE A 476 -15.09 -11.42 22.85
N ALA A 477 -15.04 -10.31 22.12
CA ALA A 477 -16.26 -9.64 21.63
C ALA A 477 -17.09 -10.55 20.69
N ILE A 478 -16.41 -11.34 19.84
CA ILE A 478 -17.07 -12.34 19.00
C ILE A 478 -17.66 -13.47 19.86
N GLU A 479 -16.91 -13.99 20.81
CA GLU A 479 -17.36 -15.09 21.68
C GLU A 479 -18.58 -14.67 22.52
N GLU A 480 -18.58 -13.45 23.07
CA GLU A 480 -19.70 -12.92 23.86
C GLU A 480 -20.98 -12.71 23.04
N THR A 481 -20.85 -12.36 21.76
CA THR A 481 -22.01 -12.08 20.90
C THR A 481 -22.56 -13.32 20.20
N THR A 482 -21.71 -14.32 19.93
CA THR A 482 -22.07 -15.50 19.15
C THR A 482 -22.18 -16.78 19.99
N GLY A 483 -21.53 -16.84 21.16
CA GLY A 483 -21.40 -18.04 21.98
C GLY A 483 -20.50 -19.12 21.39
N GLN A 484 -19.84 -18.87 20.26
CA GLN A 484 -18.95 -19.83 19.60
C GLN A 484 -17.52 -19.67 20.11
N PRO A 485 -16.78 -20.76 20.42
CA PRO A 485 -15.38 -20.66 20.81
C PRO A 485 -14.50 -20.27 19.60
N MET A 486 -13.73 -19.20 19.74
CA MET A 486 -12.87 -18.65 18.67
C MET A 486 -11.38 -18.81 18.95
N ASP A 487 -11.00 -19.45 20.05
CA ASP A 487 -9.61 -19.71 20.42
C ASP A 487 -8.82 -20.41 19.30
N TRP A 488 -9.40 -21.47 18.70
CA TRP A 488 -8.77 -22.22 17.61
C TRP A 488 -8.51 -21.35 16.37
N PHE A 489 -9.45 -20.46 16.01
CA PHE A 489 -9.33 -19.64 14.80
C PHE A 489 -8.17 -18.65 14.95
N PHE A 490 -8.12 -17.96 16.09
CA PHE A 490 -7.05 -17.00 16.37
C PHE A 490 -5.71 -17.70 16.55
N ASP A 491 -5.67 -18.87 17.18
CA ASP A 491 -4.44 -19.67 17.31
C ASP A 491 -3.87 -20.05 15.93
N GLU A 492 -4.68 -20.61 15.04
CA GLU A 492 -4.23 -21.09 13.72
C GLU A 492 -3.91 -19.96 12.73
N TRP A 493 -4.78 -18.94 12.65
CA TRP A 493 -4.71 -17.94 11.57
C TRP A 493 -3.99 -16.65 11.98
N VAL A 494 -3.98 -16.30 13.27
CA VAL A 494 -3.45 -15.02 13.77
C VAL A 494 -2.12 -15.20 14.50
N TYR A 495 -2.06 -16.09 15.48
CA TYR A 495 -0.88 -16.31 16.33
C TYR A 495 0.15 -17.29 15.75
N LYS A 496 -0.24 -18.09 14.75
CA LYS A 496 0.66 -18.98 14.00
C LYS A 496 0.85 -18.50 12.57
N MET A 497 2.01 -18.82 12.01
CA MET A 497 2.29 -18.63 10.60
C MET A 497 1.81 -19.83 9.76
N GLY A 498 1.72 -19.62 8.45
CA GLY A 498 1.36 -20.64 7.47
C GLY A 498 -0.05 -20.48 6.91
N HIS A 499 -0.39 -21.39 6.00
CA HIS A 499 -1.68 -21.59 5.37
C HIS A 499 -1.76 -23.05 4.87
N PRO A 500 -2.95 -23.62 4.64
CA PRO A 500 -3.10 -24.97 4.11
C PRO A 500 -2.65 -25.07 2.64
N VAL A 501 -1.98 -26.16 2.31
CA VAL A 501 -1.70 -26.57 0.93
C VAL A 501 -2.60 -27.76 0.62
N PHE A 502 -3.72 -27.52 -0.07
CA PHE A 502 -4.69 -28.56 -0.37
C PHE A 502 -4.35 -29.28 -1.67
N ARG A 503 -4.19 -30.60 -1.61
CA ARG A 503 -4.30 -31.48 -2.78
C ARG A 503 -5.69 -32.08 -2.84
N VAL A 504 -6.40 -31.79 -3.92
CA VAL A 504 -7.77 -32.26 -4.16
C VAL A 504 -7.79 -33.15 -5.40
N THR A 505 -8.40 -34.32 -5.25
CA THR A 505 -8.75 -35.22 -6.36
C THR A 505 -10.23 -35.54 -6.31
N GLN A 506 -10.85 -35.67 -7.48
CA GLN A 506 -12.25 -36.01 -7.62
C GLN A 506 -12.42 -37.35 -8.34
N ASP A 507 -13.47 -38.08 -7.98
CA ASP A 507 -13.93 -39.29 -8.66
C ASP A 507 -15.46 -39.30 -8.72
N TYR A 508 -16.04 -39.95 -9.74
CA TYR A 508 -17.49 -40.09 -9.90
C TYR A 508 -17.88 -41.56 -9.93
N ASP A 509 -18.56 -41.99 -8.88
CA ASP A 509 -19.18 -43.31 -8.82
C ASP A 509 -20.52 -43.27 -9.55
N ALA A 510 -20.51 -43.67 -10.82
CA ALA A 510 -21.71 -43.69 -11.67
C ALA A 510 -22.78 -44.68 -11.18
N ALA A 511 -22.39 -45.78 -10.51
CA ALA A 511 -23.33 -46.78 -10.04
C ALA A 511 -24.16 -46.25 -8.86
N ASN A 512 -23.52 -45.49 -7.97
CA ASN A 512 -24.17 -44.89 -6.80
C ASN A 512 -24.56 -43.42 -7.00
N LYS A 513 -24.22 -42.83 -8.15
CA LYS A 513 -24.35 -41.40 -8.46
C LYS A 513 -23.74 -40.52 -7.37
N GLN A 514 -22.47 -40.74 -7.07
CA GLN A 514 -21.75 -40.02 -6.03
C GLN A 514 -20.50 -39.34 -6.57
N LEU A 515 -20.35 -38.04 -6.28
CA LEU A 515 -19.08 -37.35 -6.35
C LEU A 515 -18.28 -37.65 -5.09
N ILE A 516 -17.04 -38.10 -5.25
CA ILE A 516 -16.11 -38.37 -4.16
C ILE A 516 -14.96 -37.37 -4.26
N LEU A 517 -14.80 -36.53 -3.24
CA LEU A 517 -13.68 -35.61 -3.12
C LEU A 517 -12.72 -36.09 -2.05
N LYS A 518 -11.47 -36.31 -2.45
CA LYS A 518 -10.38 -36.62 -1.54
C LYS A 518 -9.52 -35.39 -1.38
N VAL A 519 -9.44 -34.88 -0.15
CA VAL A 519 -8.77 -33.62 0.21
C VAL A 519 -7.63 -33.95 1.17
N ARG A 520 -6.40 -33.62 0.79
CA ARG A 520 -5.19 -33.80 1.60
C ARG A 520 -4.52 -32.47 1.89
N GLN A 521 -4.08 -32.27 3.12
CA GLN A 521 -3.27 -31.13 3.55
C GLN A 521 -1.77 -31.50 3.44
N GLU A 522 -1.00 -30.76 2.64
CA GLU A 522 0.40 -31.09 2.30
C GLU A 522 1.44 -30.06 2.79
N GLN A 523 1.02 -29.04 3.53
CA GLN A 523 1.94 -28.05 4.09
C GLN A 523 2.98 -28.72 5.00
N LYS A 524 4.21 -28.21 4.97
CA LYS A 524 5.32 -28.72 5.77
C LYS A 524 5.75 -27.68 6.80
N PRO A 525 6.06 -28.09 8.05
CA PRO A 525 6.74 -27.22 9.00
C PRO A 525 8.04 -26.67 8.41
N ASP A 526 8.29 -25.37 8.58
CA ASP A 526 9.56 -24.74 8.25
C ASP A 526 10.54 -24.97 9.42
N PRO A 527 11.52 -25.89 9.29
CA PRO A 527 12.40 -26.24 10.41
C PRO A 527 13.36 -25.11 10.80
N GLU A 528 13.53 -24.11 9.93
CA GLU A 528 14.41 -22.96 10.15
C GLU A 528 13.68 -21.77 10.78
N SER A 529 12.34 -21.84 10.90
CA SER A 529 11.55 -20.79 11.52
C SER A 529 11.50 -20.96 13.05
N GLN A 530 11.73 -19.86 13.75
CA GLN A 530 11.51 -19.78 15.20
C GLN A 530 10.09 -19.32 15.54
N TYR A 531 9.29 -18.92 14.55
CA TYR A 531 7.89 -18.60 14.75
C TYR A 531 7.03 -19.86 14.85
N PRO A 532 5.97 -19.85 15.66
CA PRO A 532 5.04 -20.98 15.71
C PRO A 532 4.30 -21.11 14.37
N GLN A 533 4.17 -22.34 13.87
CA GLN A 533 3.50 -22.67 12.61
C GLN A 533 2.37 -23.66 12.86
N ALA A 534 1.23 -23.45 12.19
CA ALA A 534 0.12 -24.39 12.23
C ALA A 534 0.47 -25.67 11.44
N GLY A 535 0.13 -26.84 12.00
CA GLY A 535 0.37 -28.15 11.39
C GLY A 535 -0.68 -28.48 10.33
N PHE A 536 -1.89 -28.79 10.79
CA PHE A 536 -3.09 -28.90 9.96
C PHE A 536 -4.09 -27.83 10.38
N PHE A 537 -4.85 -27.34 9.42
CA PHE A 537 -5.86 -26.32 9.63
C PHE A 537 -7.24 -26.95 9.71
N GLN A 538 -8.11 -26.36 10.51
CA GLN A 538 -9.54 -26.60 10.47
C GLN A 538 -10.25 -25.38 9.88
N THR A 539 -11.22 -25.59 9.00
CA THR A 539 -11.95 -24.48 8.36
C THR A 539 -13.18 -25.01 7.59
N PRO A 540 -14.30 -24.28 7.53
CA PRO A 540 -15.33 -24.58 6.55
C PRO A 540 -14.80 -24.33 5.13
N VAL A 541 -15.25 -25.12 4.17
CA VAL A 541 -14.97 -24.93 2.75
C VAL A 541 -16.26 -25.07 1.97
N ASP A 542 -16.53 -24.14 1.08
CA ASP A 542 -17.66 -24.21 0.16
C ASP A 542 -17.29 -24.96 -1.12
N ILE A 543 -17.97 -26.08 -1.36
CA ILE A 543 -17.76 -26.95 -2.51
C ILE A 543 -18.87 -26.69 -3.52
N GLN A 544 -18.50 -26.14 -4.68
CA GLN A 544 -19.44 -25.93 -5.78
C GLN A 544 -19.55 -27.22 -6.59
N ILE A 545 -20.77 -27.67 -6.87
CA ILE A 545 -21.06 -28.88 -7.65
C ILE A 545 -22.09 -28.53 -8.71
N GLY A 546 -21.69 -28.63 -9.97
CA GLY A 546 -22.53 -28.44 -11.15
C GLY A 546 -22.68 -29.73 -11.94
N THR A 547 -23.91 -30.10 -12.24
CA THR A 547 -24.27 -31.25 -13.07
C THR A 547 -25.00 -30.78 -14.33
N ALA A 548 -25.53 -31.71 -15.13
CA ALA A 548 -26.30 -31.34 -16.32
C ALA A 548 -27.63 -30.61 -15.99
N ILE A 549 -28.11 -30.67 -14.75
CA ILE A 549 -29.41 -30.13 -14.34
C ILE A 549 -29.26 -28.82 -13.56
N ASN A 550 -28.38 -28.78 -12.56
CA ASN A 550 -28.19 -27.59 -11.73
C ASN A 550 -26.75 -27.45 -11.21
N THR A 551 -26.48 -26.27 -10.65
CA THR A 551 -25.29 -25.99 -9.85
C THR A 551 -25.71 -25.59 -8.46
N ARG A 552 -25.03 -26.12 -7.44
CA ARG A 552 -25.24 -25.79 -6.03
C ARG A 552 -23.91 -25.71 -5.29
N VAL A 553 -23.94 -25.12 -4.10
CA VAL A 553 -22.79 -25.03 -3.19
C VAL A 553 -23.13 -25.77 -1.91
N GLU A 554 -22.23 -26.66 -1.48
CA GLU A 554 -22.34 -27.40 -0.22
C GLU A 554 -21.13 -27.08 0.67
N ARG A 555 -21.39 -26.61 1.90
CA ARG A 555 -20.36 -26.31 2.89
C ARG A 555 -19.94 -27.58 3.63
N VAL A 556 -18.64 -27.85 3.70
CA VAL A 556 -18.06 -28.96 4.47
C VAL A 556 -17.02 -28.47 5.47
N GLN A 557 -16.87 -29.17 6.59
CA GLN A 557 -15.83 -28.87 7.57
C GLN A 557 -14.54 -29.66 7.25
N ILE A 558 -13.44 -28.95 7.08
CA ILE A 558 -12.09 -29.53 7.13
C ILE A 558 -11.69 -29.63 8.60
N GLU A 559 -11.27 -30.82 9.00
CA GLU A 559 -10.72 -31.14 10.32
C GLU A 559 -9.19 -31.00 10.26
N PRO A 560 -8.51 -30.77 11.40
CA PRO A 560 -7.06 -30.59 11.45
C PRO A 560 -6.33 -31.95 11.35
N LYS A 561 -6.47 -32.62 10.20
CA LYS A 561 -5.81 -33.89 9.88
C LYS A 561 -5.33 -33.94 8.43
N GLU A 562 -4.43 -34.88 8.17
CA GLU A 562 -3.75 -34.98 6.88
C GLU A 562 -4.70 -35.19 5.70
N GLU A 563 -5.71 -36.04 5.84
CA GLU A 563 -6.55 -36.46 4.72
C GLU A 563 -8.01 -36.67 5.12
N GLN A 564 -8.91 -36.23 4.24
CA GLN A 564 -10.36 -36.38 4.34
C GLN A 564 -10.97 -36.81 3.02
N THR A 565 -12.08 -37.53 3.10
CA THR A 565 -12.91 -37.88 1.95
C THR A 565 -14.33 -37.39 2.19
N PHE A 566 -14.86 -36.63 1.24
CA PHE A 566 -16.23 -36.17 1.21
C PHE A 566 -16.98 -36.88 0.09
N LYS A 567 -18.26 -37.18 0.32
CA LYS A 567 -19.13 -37.83 -0.66
C LYS A 567 -20.40 -37.01 -0.82
N PHE A 568 -20.74 -36.68 -2.06
CA PHE A 568 -21.91 -35.88 -2.39
C PHE A 568 -22.82 -36.67 -3.33
N ALA A 569 -24.10 -36.75 -3.01
CA ALA A 569 -25.08 -37.33 -3.92
C ALA A 569 -25.28 -36.39 -5.12
N VAL A 570 -25.23 -36.92 -6.32
CA VAL A 570 -25.44 -36.15 -7.56
C VAL A 570 -26.46 -36.88 -8.45
N ASP A 571 -27.02 -36.19 -9.43
CA ASP A 571 -28.02 -36.72 -10.35
C ASP A 571 -27.40 -37.31 -11.63
N SER A 572 -26.28 -36.73 -12.07
CA SER A 572 -25.41 -37.16 -13.17
C SER A 572 -23.93 -36.94 -12.83
N GLU A 573 -23.05 -37.32 -13.77
CA GLU A 573 -21.63 -36.98 -13.69
C GLU A 573 -21.46 -35.45 -13.54
N PRO A 574 -20.65 -34.99 -12.56
CA PRO A 574 -20.39 -33.56 -12.37
C PRO A 574 -19.62 -32.96 -13.55
N LEU A 575 -20.13 -31.86 -14.08
CA LEU A 575 -19.49 -31.08 -15.14
C LEU A 575 -18.59 -29.98 -14.56
N LEU A 576 -18.94 -29.49 -13.37
CA LEU A 576 -18.22 -28.46 -12.63
C LEU A 576 -18.07 -28.89 -11.18
N VAL A 577 -16.84 -28.81 -10.66
CA VAL A 577 -16.56 -28.99 -9.24
C VAL A 577 -15.58 -27.92 -8.78
N GLY A 578 -16.05 -26.94 -8.01
CA GLY A 578 -15.23 -25.89 -7.41
C GLY A 578 -14.83 -26.26 -5.98
N PHE A 579 -13.62 -25.86 -5.57
CA PHE A 579 -13.15 -25.98 -4.19
C PHE A 579 -12.90 -24.58 -3.64
N ASP A 580 -13.56 -24.22 -2.55
CA ASP A 580 -13.62 -22.86 -1.98
C ASP A 580 -14.28 -21.86 -2.93
N TYR A 581 -15.58 -22.07 -3.18
CA TYR A 581 -16.42 -21.13 -3.94
C TYR A 581 -16.37 -19.73 -3.30
N GLY A 582 -16.12 -18.71 -4.12
CA GLY A 582 -15.88 -17.34 -3.67
C GLY A 582 -14.44 -17.07 -3.21
N GLY A 583 -13.55 -18.07 -3.27
CA GLY A 583 -12.12 -17.91 -3.00
C GLY A 583 -11.79 -17.36 -1.62
N THR A 584 -12.60 -17.69 -0.61
CA THR A 584 -12.57 -17.05 0.70
C THR A 584 -11.32 -17.40 1.52
N LEU A 585 -10.73 -18.58 1.29
CA LEU A 585 -9.65 -19.11 2.11
C LEU A 585 -8.28 -18.75 1.57
N ILE A 586 -7.41 -18.31 2.48
CA ILE A 586 -5.97 -18.26 2.25
C ILE A 586 -5.46 -19.71 2.13
N LYS A 587 -5.04 -20.12 0.93
CA LYS A 587 -4.61 -21.49 0.62
C LYS A 587 -3.73 -21.55 -0.62
N GLU A 588 -2.92 -22.60 -0.70
CA GLU A 588 -2.46 -23.12 -1.99
C GLU A 588 -3.37 -24.28 -2.42
N LEU A 589 -3.80 -24.29 -3.68
CA LEU A 589 -4.69 -25.33 -4.21
C LEU A 589 -4.04 -26.09 -5.37
N ILE A 590 -3.88 -27.40 -5.17
CA ILE A 590 -3.50 -28.37 -6.19
C ILE A 590 -4.71 -29.25 -6.50
N PHE A 591 -5.51 -28.86 -7.49
CA PHE A 591 -6.70 -29.61 -7.89
C PHE A 591 -6.48 -30.28 -9.26
N VAL A 592 -6.38 -31.61 -9.26
CA VAL A 592 -6.16 -32.40 -10.47
C VAL A 592 -7.42 -32.40 -11.35
N LYS A 593 -7.37 -31.69 -12.48
CA LYS A 593 -8.45 -31.60 -13.47
C LYS A 593 -7.97 -31.89 -14.89
N THR A 594 -8.82 -32.55 -15.67
CA THR A 594 -8.61 -32.75 -17.10
C THR A 594 -8.73 -31.43 -17.85
N THR A 595 -8.19 -31.35 -19.06
CA THR A 595 -8.34 -30.15 -19.91
C THR A 595 -9.81 -29.86 -20.19
N GLY A 596 -10.63 -30.88 -20.49
CA GLY A 596 -12.07 -30.72 -20.70
C GLY A 596 -12.81 -30.11 -19.51
N GLN A 597 -12.48 -30.54 -18.28
CA GLN A 597 -13.06 -29.97 -17.06
C GLN A 597 -12.70 -28.50 -16.86
N LEU A 598 -11.45 -28.12 -17.14
CA LEU A 598 -11.02 -26.73 -17.05
C LEU A 598 -11.65 -25.85 -18.13
N LEU A 599 -11.80 -26.36 -19.35
CA LEU A 599 -12.50 -25.65 -20.44
C LEU A 599 -13.98 -25.41 -20.09
N TYR A 600 -14.64 -26.42 -19.51
CA TYR A 600 -16.01 -26.30 -19.04
C TYR A 600 -16.10 -25.24 -17.93
N GLN A 601 -15.20 -25.29 -16.95
CA GLN A 601 -15.17 -24.34 -15.84
C GLN A 601 -14.94 -22.89 -16.32
N LEU A 602 -13.95 -22.65 -17.19
CA LEU A 602 -13.70 -21.33 -17.76
C LEU A 602 -14.94 -20.72 -18.43
N THR A 603 -15.81 -21.56 -19.00
CA THR A 603 -16.96 -21.09 -19.78
C THR A 603 -18.25 -20.98 -18.95
N ASN A 604 -18.43 -21.84 -17.94
CA ASN A 604 -19.74 -22.02 -17.28
C ASN A 604 -19.76 -21.65 -15.80
N ASP A 605 -18.59 -21.47 -15.17
CA ASP A 605 -18.53 -21.17 -13.74
C ASP A 605 -19.05 -19.76 -13.45
N GLN A 606 -20.02 -19.69 -12.53
CA GLN A 606 -20.57 -18.41 -12.08
C GLN A 606 -19.59 -17.66 -11.18
N ASP A 607 -18.67 -18.37 -10.53
CA ASP A 607 -17.59 -17.77 -9.73
C ASP A 607 -16.51 -17.19 -10.66
N VAL A 608 -16.30 -15.88 -10.58
CA VAL A 608 -15.23 -15.20 -11.33
C VAL A 608 -13.85 -15.75 -10.96
N LEU A 609 -13.61 -16.09 -9.69
CA LEU A 609 -12.33 -16.65 -9.25
C LEU A 609 -12.15 -18.08 -9.76
N GLY A 610 -13.25 -18.84 -9.89
CA GLY A 610 -13.27 -20.13 -10.55
C GLY A 610 -12.87 -20.05 -12.03
N ARG A 611 -13.41 -19.08 -12.77
CA ARG A 611 -13.04 -18.81 -14.18
C ARG A 611 -11.58 -18.37 -14.31
N VAL A 612 -11.14 -17.41 -13.50
CA VAL A 612 -9.75 -16.91 -13.50
C VAL A 612 -8.76 -18.01 -13.09
N TRP A 613 -9.11 -18.84 -12.11
CA TRP A 613 -8.30 -20.00 -11.72
C TRP A 613 -8.20 -20.99 -12.89
N ALA A 614 -9.32 -21.35 -13.54
CA ALA A 614 -9.28 -22.26 -14.69
C ALA A 614 -8.39 -21.71 -15.82
N LEU A 615 -8.48 -20.41 -16.11
CA LEU A 615 -7.60 -19.72 -17.06
C LEU A 615 -6.11 -19.84 -16.68
N SER A 616 -5.77 -19.66 -15.40
CA SER A 616 -4.40 -19.80 -14.89
C SER A 616 -3.85 -21.23 -15.07
N GLN A 617 -4.71 -22.25 -15.00
CA GLN A 617 -4.32 -23.66 -15.21
C GLN A 617 -4.23 -24.04 -16.69
N LEU A 618 -5.02 -23.40 -17.55
CA LEU A 618 -5.05 -23.64 -18.99
C LEU A 618 -3.89 -22.95 -19.72
N THR A 619 -3.47 -21.76 -19.27
CA THR A 619 -2.44 -20.97 -19.94
C THR A 619 -1.09 -21.70 -20.06
N PRO A 620 -0.55 -22.36 -19.01
CA PRO A 620 0.66 -23.16 -19.14
C PRO A 620 0.48 -24.35 -20.10
N ARG A 621 -0.69 -25.00 -20.10
CA ARG A 621 -0.98 -26.13 -21.00
C ARG A 621 -1.01 -25.72 -22.46
N MET A 622 -1.53 -24.53 -22.77
CA MET A 622 -1.51 -23.95 -24.11
C MET A 622 -0.09 -23.79 -24.66
N ASN A 623 0.88 -23.48 -23.78
CA ASN A 623 2.26 -23.19 -24.15
C ASN A 623 3.22 -24.38 -23.98
N ASP A 624 2.75 -25.51 -23.43
CA ASP A 624 3.56 -26.72 -23.25
C ASP A 624 3.53 -27.59 -24.51
N ASP A 625 4.70 -27.87 -25.10
CA ASP A 625 4.84 -28.74 -26.26
C ASP A 625 4.44 -30.20 -26.01
N LYS A 626 4.31 -30.61 -24.74
CA LYS A 626 3.78 -31.92 -24.36
C LYS A 626 2.26 -32.01 -24.45
N THR A 627 1.56 -30.88 -24.46
CA THR A 627 0.10 -30.85 -24.63
C THR A 627 -0.23 -31.15 -26.10
N ALA A 628 -1.17 -32.06 -26.34
CA ALA A 628 -1.58 -32.45 -27.69
C ALA A 628 -2.02 -31.21 -28.50
N VAL A 629 -1.62 -31.15 -29.78
CA VAL A 629 -1.95 -30.00 -30.65
C VAL A 629 -3.45 -29.66 -30.65
N PRO A 630 -4.39 -30.62 -30.79
CA PRO A 630 -5.82 -30.31 -30.73
C PRO A 630 -6.25 -29.68 -29.40
N ASP A 631 -5.65 -30.09 -28.28
CA ASP A 631 -5.92 -29.52 -26.97
C ASP A 631 -5.39 -28.09 -26.87
N ARG A 632 -4.16 -27.82 -27.35
CA ARG A 632 -3.61 -26.46 -27.38
C ARG A 632 -4.49 -25.50 -28.19
N GLU A 633 -5.00 -25.96 -29.34
CA GLU A 633 -5.93 -25.19 -30.17
C GLU A 633 -7.28 -24.96 -29.48
N ALA A 634 -7.85 -25.99 -28.84
CA ALA A 634 -9.08 -25.87 -28.08
C ALA A 634 -8.94 -24.88 -26.90
N ILE A 635 -7.81 -24.94 -26.19
CA ILE A 635 -7.48 -24.02 -25.10
C ILE A 635 -7.38 -22.59 -25.64
N ARG A 636 -6.60 -22.36 -26.68
CA ARG A 636 -6.45 -21.01 -27.25
C ARG A 636 -7.78 -20.43 -27.70
N LYS A 637 -8.63 -21.24 -28.33
CA LYS A 637 -9.98 -20.83 -28.74
C LYS A 637 -10.86 -20.46 -27.54
N ALA A 638 -10.81 -21.24 -26.45
CA ALA A 638 -11.57 -20.95 -25.24
C ALA A 638 -11.09 -19.66 -24.56
N ILE A 639 -9.76 -19.45 -24.43
CA ILE A 639 -9.20 -18.21 -23.89
C ILE A 639 -9.57 -17.02 -24.79
N ALA A 640 -9.52 -17.17 -26.11
CA ALA A 640 -9.96 -16.13 -27.05
C ALA A 640 -11.46 -15.81 -26.94
N ALA A 641 -12.30 -16.77 -26.53
CA ALA A 641 -13.71 -16.50 -26.23
C ALA A 641 -13.86 -15.76 -24.89
N ALA A 642 -13.04 -16.09 -23.89
CA ALA A 642 -13.04 -15.45 -22.57
C ALA A 642 -12.59 -13.96 -22.61
N THR A 643 -12.01 -13.47 -23.70
CA THR A 643 -11.80 -12.02 -23.90
C THR A 643 -13.12 -11.23 -24.04
N LYS A 644 -14.26 -11.92 -24.04
CA LYS A 644 -15.62 -11.36 -24.03
C LYS A 644 -16.40 -11.73 -22.77
N ASP A 645 -15.73 -12.17 -21.71
CA ASP A 645 -16.36 -12.45 -20.40
C ASP A 645 -17.14 -11.23 -19.89
N GLN A 646 -18.20 -11.49 -19.12
CA GLN A 646 -19.03 -10.45 -18.53
C GLN A 646 -18.23 -9.53 -17.59
N PHE A 647 -17.27 -10.07 -16.85
CA PHE A 647 -16.45 -9.32 -15.91
C PHE A 647 -15.14 -8.86 -16.55
N TRP A 648 -14.77 -7.59 -16.34
CA TRP A 648 -13.60 -6.99 -16.98
C TRP A 648 -12.29 -7.66 -16.55
N GLY A 649 -12.16 -8.12 -15.30
CA GLY A 649 -10.93 -8.76 -14.81
C GLY A 649 -10.70 -10.12 -15.47
N ALA A 650 -11.76 -10.88 -15.73
CA ALA A 650 -11.66 -12.13 -16.51
C ALA A 650 -11.26 -11.85 -17.96
N ARG A 651 -11.81 -10.80 -18.59
CA ARG A 651 -11.36 -10.35 -19.93
C ARG A 651 -9.90 -9.92 -19.91
N PHE A 652 -9.47 -9.17 -18.91
CA PHE A 652 -8.09 -8.69 -18.72
C PHE A 652 -7.11 -9.86 -18.65
N GLU A 653 -7.41 -10.87 -17.83
CA GLU A 653 -6.58 -12.06 -17.68
C GLU A 653 -6.57 -12.90 -18.96
N ALA A 654 -7.71 -13.05 -19.65
CA ALA A 654 -7.79 -13.79 -20.91
C ALA A 654 -6.93 -13.13 -22.00
N VAL A 655 -7.01 -11.80 -22.12
CA VAL A 655 -6.14 -11.01 -23.00
C VAL A 655 -4.67 -11.18 -22.59
N ALA A 656 -4.38 -11.19 -21.29
CA ALA A 656 -3.04 -11.41 -20.76
C ALA A 656 -2.44 -12.76 -21.14
N ALA A 657 -3.25 -13.83 -21.06
CA ALA A 657 -2.85 -15.19 -21.42
C ALA A 657 -2.51 -15.34 -22.92
N LEU A 658 -3.09 -14.49 -23.78
CA LEU A 658 -2.86 -14.48 -25.22
C LEU A 658 -1.72 -13.56 -25.67
N ASN A 659 -0.92 -13.03 -24.74
CA ASN A 659 0.15 -12.08 -25.03
C ASN A 659 1.08 -12.58 -26.15
N GLY A 660 1.13 -11.84 -27.26
CA GLY A 660 1.96 -12.15 -28.42
C GLY A 660 1.47 -13.28 -29.32
N SER A 661 0.29 -13.87 -29.06
CA SER A 661 -0.27 -14.90 -29.95
C SER A 661 -0.70 -14.30 -31.29
N ARG A 662 -0.18 -14.89 -32.37
CA ARG A 662 -0.54 -14.50 -33.76
C ARG A 662 -1.85 -15.15 -34.19
N GLU A 663 -2.13 -16.34 -33.67
CA GLU A 663 -3.32 -17.13 -33.92
C GLU A 663 -4.57 -16.49 -33.29
N ALA A 664 -4.42 -15.81 -32.16
CA ALA A 664 -5.50 -15.08 -31.49
C ALA A 664 -5.50 -13.57 -31.78
N LYS A 665 -4.80 -13.12 -32.82
CA LYS A 665 -4.65 -11.69 -33.16
C LYS A 665 -5.99 -10.97 -33.29
N ASP A 666 -6.99 -11.58 -33.92
CA ASP A 666 -8.30 -10.96 -34.12
C ASP A 666 -9.04 -10.73 -32.79
N ALA A 667 -8.92 -11.65 -31.84
CA ALA A 667 -9.50 -11.50 -30.51
C ALA A 667 -8.81 -10.36 -29.74
N LEU A 668 -7.49 -10.25 -29.85
CA LEU A 668 -6.73 -9.17 -29.26
C LEU A 668 -7.04 -7.80 -29.91
N ILE A 669 -7.21 -7.73 -31.23
CA ILE A 669 -7.64 -6.52 -31.95
C ILE A 669 -9.04 -6.10 -31.47
N ALA A 670 -9.97 -7.04 -31.33
CA ALA A 670 -11.30 -6.75 -30.82
C ALA A 670 -11.25 -6.18 -29.39
N ALA A 671 -10.40 -6.74 -28.52
CA ALA A 671 -10.23 -6.28 -27.15
C ALA A 671 -9.62 -4.87 -27.02
N THR A 672 -8.98 -4.32 -28.07
CA THR A 672 -8.56 -2.90 -28.08
C THR A 672 -9.74 -1.93 -28.14
N LYS A 673 -10.97 -2.43 -28.30
CA LYS A 673 -12.22 -1.66 -28.34
C LYS A 673 -13.14 -1.96 -27.15
N ASP A 674 -12.60 -2.61 -26.10
CA ASP A 674 -13.36 -2.93 -24.89
C ASP A 674 -13.91 -1.67 -24.19
N ALA A 675 -15.03 -1.81 -23.49
CA ALA A 675 -15.59 -0.72 -22.70
C ALA A 675 -14.65 -0.30 -21.56
N ASP A 676 -13.95 -1.25 -20.95
CA ASP A 676 -13.03 -1.02 -19.84
C ASP A 676 -11.63 -0.62 -20.36
N ALA A 677 -11.10 0.49 -19.87
CA ALA A 677 -9.81 1.02 -20.30
C ALA A 677 -8.63 0.09 -19.96
N ARG A 678 -8.70 -0.63 -18.84
CA ARG A 678 -7.66 -1.57 -18.39
C ARG A 678 -7.55 -2.73 -19.36
N VAL A 679 -8.70 -3.24 -19.84
CA VAL A 679 -8.74 -4.29 -20.87
C VAL A 679 -8.18 -3.77 -22.20
N ARG A 680 -8.58 -2.57 -22.65
CA ARG A 680 -8.02 -1.96 -23.87
C ARG A 680 -6.50 -1.82 -23.79
N ALA A 681 -5.97 -1.27 -22.70
CA ALA A 681 -4.53 -1.08 -22.52
C ALA A 681 -3.76 -2.41 -22.49
N ARG A 682 -4.33 -3.43 -21.82
CA ARG A 682 -3.76 -4.79 -21.80
C ARG A 682 -3.76 -5.43 -23.19
N ALA A 683 -4.81 -5.22 -23.98
CA ALA A 683 -4.92 -5.71 -25.35
C ALA A 683 -3.86 -5.10 -26.26
N VAL A 684 -3.64 -3.79 -26.18
CA VAL A 684 -2.59 -3.10 -26.93
C VAL A 684 -1.21 -3.67 -26.59
N THR A 685 -0.92 -3.84 -25.30
CA THR A 685 0.37 -4.42 -24.84
C THR A 685 0.53 -5.85 -25.35
N SER A 686 -0.54 -6.65 -25.30
CA SER A 686 -0.54 -8.04 -25.74
C SER A 686 -0.37 -8.18 -27.25
N LEU A 687 -0.98 -7.28 -28.04
CA LEU A 687 -0.76 -7.17 -29.50
C LEU A 687 0.67 -6.77 -29.83
N ALA A 688 1.26 -5.83 -29.08
CA ALA A 688 2.64 -5.41 -29.30
C ALA A 688 3.63 -6.59 -29.17
N GLY A 689 3.32 -7.55 -28.29
CA GLY A 689 4.07 -8.80 -28.15
C GLY A 689 4.16 -9.65 -29.43
N THR A 690 3.22 -9.49 -30.38
CA THR A 690 3.26 -10.21 -31.67
C THR A 690 4.40 -9.74 -32.56
N LYS A 691 4.92 -8.52 -32.31
CA LYS A 691 5.88 -7.79 -33.14
C LYS A 691 5.40 -7.59 -34.58
N ASP A 692 4.09 -7.60 -34.81
CA ASP A 692 3.47 -7.33 -36.11
C ASP A 692 3.50 -5.83 -36.41
N THR A 693 4.42 -5.40 -37.27
CA THR A 693 4.60 -4.00 -37.65
C THR A 693 3.44 -3.46 -38.50
N SER A 694 2.60 -4.32 -39.09
CA SER A 694 1.41 -3.90 -39.83
C SER A 694 0.33 -3.26 -38.95
N LEU A 695 0.44 -3.43 -37.62
CA LEU A 695 -0.47 -2.83 -36.64
C LEU A 695 -0.14 -1.36 -36.31
N ALA A 696 0.86 -0.77 -36.97
CA ALA A 696 1.27 0.63 -36.77
C ALA A 696 0.08 1.61 -36.80
N ASP A 697 -0.80 1.51 -37.79
CA ASP A 697 -1.97 2.39 -37.91
C ASP A 697 -2.98 2.18 -36.78
N THR A 698 -3.12 0.95 -36.28
CA THR A 698 -3.98 0.63 -35.13
C THR A 698 -3.47 1.33 -33.88
N TYR A 699 -2.17 1.25 -33.60
CA TYR A 699 -1.57 1.94 -32.45
C TYR A 699 -1.63 3.46 -32.59
N ALA A 700 -1.40 3.99 -33.80
CA ALA A 700 -1.49 5.43 -34.06
C ALA A 700 -2.89 5.99 -33.79
N GLN A 701 -3.96 5.26 -34.16
CA GLN A 701 -5.34 5.66 -33.84
C GLN A 701 -5.59 5.71 -32.33
N LEU A 702 -5.10 4.72 -31.59
CA LEU A 702 -5.26 4.60 -30.14
C LEU A 702 -4.49 5.65 -29.32
N LEU A 703 -3.60 6.45 -29.95
CA LEU A 703 -3.03 7.64 -29.33
C LEU A 703 -4.09 8.72 -29.01
N ASN A 704 -5.30 8.60 -29.55
CA ASN A 704 -6.41 9.51 -29.29
C ASN A 704 -7.45 8.92 -28.32
N ASP A 705 -7.17 7.79 -27.66
CA ASP A 705 -8.09 7.20 -26.68
C ASP A 705 -8.35 8.17 -25.52
N ARG A 706 -9.50 8.01 -24.85
CA ARG A 706 -9.87 8.81 -23.68
C ARG A 706 -9.10 8.40 -22.43
N SER A 707 -8.58 7.18 -22.31
CA SER A 707 -7.78 6.74 -21.16
C SER A 707 -6.33 7.18 -21.28
N TYR A 708 -5.67 7.50 -20.17
CA TYR A 708 -4.22 7.76 -20.18
C TYR A 708 -3.44 6.44 -20.31
N GLY A 709 -3.90 5.37 -19.65
CA GLY A 709 -3.31 4.03 -19.74
C GLY A 709 -3.27 3.48 -21.16
N VAL A 710 -4.37 3.65 -21.93
CA VAL A 710 -4.44 3.22 -23.33
C VAL A 710 -3.50 4.03 -24.21
N ILE A 711 -3.46 5.37 -24.06
CA ILE A 711 -2.50 6.21 -24.81
C ILE A 711 -1.06 5.76 -24.53
N ARG A 712 -0.71 5.49 -23.26
CA ARG A 712 0.63 5.03 -22.90
C ARG A 712 0.97 3.70 -23.56
N ALA A 713 0.08 2.72 -23.49
CA ALA A 713 0.26 1.42 -24.13
C ALA A 713 0.43 1.57 -25.65
N ALA A 714 -0.41 2.40 -26.28
CA ALA A 714 -0.37 2.67 -27.72
C ALA A 714 0.91 3.40 -28.13
N ALA A 715 1.37 4.39 -27.36
CA ALA A 715 2.60 5.12 -27.65
C ALA A 715 3.82 4.19 -27.64
N VAL A 716 3.93 3.32 -26.62
CA VAL A 716 5.00 2.32 -26.52
C VAL A 716 4.91 1.30 -27.65
N ALA A 717 3.73 0.73 -27.90
CA ALA A 717 3.50 -0.24 -28.97
C ALA A 717 3.82 0.35 -30.36
N PHE A 718 3.42 1.59 -30.60
CA PHE A 718 3.69 2.29 -31.85
C PHE A 718 5.18 2.54 -32.06
N GLY A 719 5.90 2.98 -31.02
CA GLY A 719 7.35 3.12 -31.06
C GLY A 719 8.06 1.79 -31.38
N GLN A 720 7.58 0.68 -30.82
CA GLN A 720 8.14 -0.66 -31.09
C GLN A 720 7.99 -1.10 -32.56
N THR A 721 7.00 -0.59 -33.31
CA THR A 721 6.83 -0.90 -34.73
C THR A 721 7.93 -0.34 -35.62
N ARG A 722 8.65 0.69 -35.15
CA ARG A 722 9.63 1.46 -35.94
C ARG A 722 9.05 2.07 -37.22
N SER A 723 7.74 2.31 -37.26
CA SER A 723 7.09 3.01 -38.38
C SER A 723 7.72 4.39 -38.61
N ALA A 724 7.90 4.78 -39.87
CA ALA A 724 8.43 6.10 -40.23
C ALA A 724 7.55 7.25 -39.70
N ALA A 725 6.25 7.01 -39.55
CA ALA A 725 5.29 7.98 -39.01
C ALA A 725 5.32 8.08 -37.46
N ALA A 726 6.00 7.16 -36.77
CA ALA A 726 5.94 7.08 -35.31
C ALA A 726 6.56 8.31 -34.64
N TYR A 727 7.68 8.81 -35.16
CA TYR A 727 8.36 9.95 -34.55
C TYR A 727 7.47 11.19 -34.50
N ASP A 728 6.91 11.61 -35.63
CA ASP A 728 6.13 12.86 -35.72
C ASP A 728 4.85 12.79 -34.86
N ALA A 729 4.19 11.64 -34.83
CA ALA A 729 3.00 11.42 -34.01
C ALA A 729 3.33 11.44 -32.50
N LEU A 730 4.42 10.79 -32.09
CA LEU A 730 4.84 10.76 -30.69
C LEU A 730 5.40 12.11 -30.23
N ALA A 731 6.08 12.84 -31.11
CA ALA A 731 6.52 14.21 -30.85
C ALA A 731 5.31 15.15 -30.65
N LYS A 732 4.27 15.01 -31.46
CA LYS A 732 3.01 15.75 -31.27
C LYS A 732 2.37 15.45 -29.91
N LEU A 733 2.44 14.19 -29.46
CA LEU A 733 1.91 13.77 -28.16
C LEU A 733 2.63 14.46 -26.99
N ILE A 734 3.94 14.70 -27.12
CA ILE A 734 4.75 15.41 -26.11
C ILE A 734 4.26 16.85 -25.90
N ASP A 735 3.71 17.49 -26.93
CA ASP A 735 3.24 18.87 -26.86
C ASP A 735 1.77 18.99 -26.41
N GLN A 736 1.07 17.86 -26.24
CA GLN A 736 -0.33 17.85 -25.84
C GLN A 736 -0.49 18.09 -24.32
N PRO A 737 -1.22 19.15 -23.90
CA PRO A 737 -1.55 19.38 -22.50
C PRO A 737 -2.40 18.23 -21.92
N SER A 738 -2.15 17.90 -20.66
CA SER A 738 -2.91 16.88 -19.92
C SER A 738 -2.73 17.05 -18.43
N TRP A 739 -3.64 16.47 -17.64
CA TRP A 739 -3.49 16.38 -16.20
C TRP A 739 -2.11 15.82 -15.86
N ARG A 740 -1.35 16.62 -15.11
CA ARG A 740 0.00 16.28 -14.62
C ARG A 740 1.01 15.86 -15.70
N ASP A 741 0.85 16.36 -16.92
CA ASP A 741 1.70 16.02 -18.08
C ASP A 741 1.72 14.51 -18.41
N THR A 742 0.66 13.79 -18.10
CA THR A 742 0.57 12.32 -18.28
C THR A 742 0.71 11.90 -19.75
N ILE A 743 0.12 12.67 -20.69
CA ILE A 743 0.26 12.40 -22.14
C ILE A 743 1.69 12.66 -22.61
N ARG A 744 2.35 13.70 -22.08
CA ARG A 744 3.74 14.02 -22.40
C ARG A 744 4.68 12.88 -22.01
N ALA A 745 4.53 12.35 -20.80
CA ALA A 745 5.29 11.19 -20.34
C ALA A 745 5.04 9.94 -21.22
N SER A 746 3.81 9.77 -21.72
CA SER A 746 3.45 8.70 -22.65
C SER A 746 4.17 8.84 -24.00
N GLY A 747 4.20 10.06 -24.58
CA GLY A 747 4.93 10.36 -25.81
C GLY A 747 6.44 10.09 -25.69
N LEU A 748 7.05 10.53 -24.59
CA LEU A 748 8.46 10.25 -24.28
C LEU A 748 8.74 8.75 -24.17
N SER A 749 7.84 8.00 -23.51
CA SER A 749 7.95 6.55 -23.40
C SER A 749 7.85 5.86 -24.77
N GLY A 750 6.97 6.35 -25.65
CA GLY A 750 6.89 5.89 -27.03
C GLY A 750 8.17 6.18 -27.83
N LEU A 751 8.73 7.38 -27.70
CA LEU A 751 10.01 7.72 -28.35
C LEU A 751 11.16 6.87 -27.81
N ALA A 752 11.16 6.55 -26.51
CA ALA A 752 12.15 5.66 -25.91
C ALA A 752 12.09 4.27 -26.54
N ALA A 753 10.88 3.77 -26.79
CA ALA A 753 10.66 2.51 -27.48
C ALA A 753 11.03 2.58 -28.98
N LEU A 754 10.82 3.74 -29.62
CA LEU A 754 11.18 4.00 -31.02
C LEU A 754 12.69 4.10 -31.25
N GLY A 755 13.48 4.47 -30.24
CA GLY A 755 14.94 4.46 -30.29
C GLY A 755 15.56 5.39 -31.34
N ASP A 756 14.83 6.40 -31.82
CA ASP A 756 15.29 7.32 -32.86
C ASP A 756 16.13 8.45 -32.24
N LYS A 757 17.32 8.72 -32.78
CA LYS A 757 18.25 9.75 -32.29
C LYS A 757 17.69 11.17 -32.38
N ARG A 758 16.70 11.44 -33.25
CA ARG A 758 15.98 12.72 -33.29
C ARG A 758 15.35 13.08 -31.94
N ALA A 759 15.01 12.07 -31.12
CA ALA A 759 14.37 12.23 -29.82
C ALA A 759 15.34 12.66 -28.69
N LEU A 760 16.65 12.78 -28.94
CA LEU A 760 17.62 13.19 -27.93
C LEU A 760 17.32 14.58 -27.36
N GLU A 761 17.01 15.56 -28.21
CA GLU A 761 16.72 16.93 -27.76
C GLU A 761 15.46 17.01 -26.88
N PRO A 762 14.32 16.37 -27.23
CA PRO A 762 13.23 16.18 -26.28
C PRO A 762 13.66 15.50 -24.97
N GLY A 763 14.48 14.45 -25.03
CA GLY A 763 15.01 13.77 -23.83
C GLY A 763 15.78 14.71 -22.90
N PHE A 764 16.64 15.56 -23.45
CA PHE A 764 17.38 16.56 -22.67
C PHE A 764 16.47 17.65 -22.10
N LYS A 765 15.54 18.17 -22.90
CA LYS A 765 14.56 19.18 -22.46
C LYS A 765 13.73 18.70 -21.27
N TYR A 766 13.20 17.47 -21.35
CA TYR A 766 12.20 16.97 -20.39
C TYR A 766 12.79 16.19 -19.21
N SER A 767 14.10 15.87 -19.23
CA SER A 767 14.81 15.32 -18.06
C SER A 767 15.21 16.40 -17.04
N ALA A 768 15.17 17.68 -17.44
CA ALA A 768 15.47 18.83 -16.58
C ALA A 768 14.58 18.88 -15.34
N SER A 769 15.13 19.41 -14.25
CA SER A 769 14.52 19.45 -12.91
C SER A 769 13.18 20.17 -12.82
N GLY A 770 12.92 21.14 -13.71
CA GLY A 770 11.64 21.86 -13.79
C GLY A 770 10.44 21.05 -14.29
N ASN A 771 10.65 19.78 -14.67
CA ASN A 771 9.56 18.90 -15.10
C ASN A 771 9.12 17.96 -13.97
N ARG A 772 7.85 17.54 -14.00
CA ARG A 772 7.31 16.56 -13.05
C ARG A 772 8.08 15.24 -13.11
N THR A 773 8.21 14.54 -11.98
CA THR A 773 8.98 13.29 -11.87
C THR A 773 8.59 12.22 -12.91
N PRO A 774 7.30 11.95 -13.23
CA PRO A 774 6.96 10.97 -14.28
C PRO A 774 7.45 11.35 -15.67
N VAL A 775 7.42 12.64 -16.02
CA VAL A 775 7.95 13.17 -17.29
C VAL A 775 9.46 12.98 -17.33
N ARG A 776 10.15 13.34 -16.24
CA ARG A 776 11.60 13.15 -16.11
C ARG A 776 11.98 11.68 -16.22
N ALA A 777 11.27 10.79 -15.53
CA ALA A 777 11.49 9.35 -15.59
C ALA A 777 11.42 8.84 -17.04
N ALA A 778 10.37 9.18 -17.78
CA ALA A 778 10.23 8.81 -19.19
C ALA A 778 11.34 9.39 -20.08
N ALA A 779 11.74 10.65 -19.85
CA ALA A 779 12.84 11.29 -20.56
C ALA A 779 14.20 10.64 -20.27
N LEU A 780 14.47 10.23 -19.02
CA LEU A 780 15.70 9.53 -18.63
C LEU A 780 15.76 8.16 -19.31
N THR A 781 14.66 7.39 -19.33
CA THR A 781 14.59 6.12 -20.06
C THR A 781 14.85 6.32 -21.56
N LEU A 782 14.28 7.37 -22.16
CA LEU A 782 14.56 7.75 -23.55
C LEU A 782 16.06 7.98 -23.77
N LEU A 783 16.69 8.82 -22.94
CA LEU A 783 18.12 9.09 -23.01
C LEU A 783 18.97 7.83 -22.83
N GLY A 784 18.60 6.94 -21.91
CA GLY A 784 19.26 5.64 -21.73
C GLY A 784 19.20 4.76 -22.99
N ASN A 785 18.10 4.78 -23.74
CA ASN A 785 17.94 3.98 -24.96
C ASN A 785 18.61 4.59 -26.20
N THR A 786 18.68 5.91 -26.32
CA THR A 786 19.14 6.57 -27.56
C THR A 786 20.48 7.29 -27.44
N GLY A 787 20.95 7.53 -26.21
CA GLY A 787 22.01 8.50 -25.91
C GLY A 787 23.42 7.94 -25.75
N LYS A 788 23.67 6.68 -26.09
CA LYS A 788 24.98 6.00 -25.87
C LYS A 788 26.18 6.76 -26.47
N ASP A 789 25.99 7.40 -27.62
CA ASP A 789 27.06 8.11 -28.33
C ASP A 789 27.07 9.63 -28.06
N ASP A 790 26.13 10.15 -27.26
CA ASP A 790 26.04 11.58 -26.95
C ASP A 790 26.73 11.87 -25.60
N PRO A 791 27.75 12.76 -25.57
CA PRO A 791 28.54 13.02 -24.37
C PRO A 791 27.74 13.66 -23.23
N ARG A 792 26.57 14.27 -23.50
CA ARG A 792 25.70 14.89 -22.47
C ARG A 792 24.94 13.86 -21.64
N THR A 793 24.61 12.71 -22.24
CA THR A 793 23.68 11.72 -21.66
C THR A 793 24.14 11.22 -20.30
N LEU A 794 25.38 10.75 -20.21
CA LEU A 794 25.90 10.16 -18.98
C LEU A 794 25.82 11.14 -17.81
N ALA A 795 26.22 12.41 -18.02
CA ALA A 795 26.21 13.43 -16.99
C ALA A 795 24.79 13.74 -16.46
N ILE A 796 23.78 13.72 -17.34
CA ILE A 796 22.39 13.92 -16.95
C ILE A 796 21.85 12.73 -16.17
N LEU A 797 22.14 11.50 -16.60
CA LEU A 797 21.67 10.31 -15.90
C LEU A 797 22.32 10.16 -14.52
N THR A 798 23.63 10.38 -14.38
CA THR A 798 24.31 10.35 -13.08
C THR A 798 23.88 11.50 -12.18
N GLY A 799 23.66 12.69 -12.74
CA GLY A 799 23.11 13.83 -12.02
C GLY A 799 21.72 13.56 -11.46
N ALA A 800 20.81 13.00 -12.28
CA ALA A 800 19.47 12.62 -11.85
C ALA A 800 19.47 11.47 -10.81
N LEU A 801 20.40 10.52 -10.93
CA LEU A 801 20.59 9.45 -9.94
C LEU A 801 20.99 10.04 -8.58
N ASN A 802 21.99 10.92 -8.56
CA ASN A 802 22.44 11.59 -7.34
C ASN A 802 21.34 12.49 -6.76
N GLU A 803 20.65 13.25 -7.61
CA GLU A 803 19.51 14.08 -7.18
C GLU A 803 18.41 13.22 -6.54
N GLY A 804 18.00 12.12 -7.19
CA GLY A 804 16.99 11.21 -6.65
C GLY A 804 17.38 10.61 -5.30
N PHE A 805 18.67 10.28 -5.13
CA PHE A 805 19.22 9.79 -3.87
C PHE A 805 19.18 10.87 -2.78
N GLU A 806 19.76 12.04 -3.02
CA GLU A 806 19.85 13.15 -2.05
C GLU A 806 18.46 13.67 -1.66
N ARG A 807 17.53 13.72 -2.62
CA ARG A 807 16.15 14.18 -2.39
C ARG A 807 15.20 13.10 -1.90
N ARG A 808 15.67 11.85 -1.75
CA ARG A 808 14.84 10.68 -1.45
C ARG A 808 13.68 10.49 -2.44
N ASN A 809 13.83 10.95 -3.67
CA ASN A 809 12.87 10.72 -4.75
C ASN A 809 13.17 9.38 -5.41
N PHE A 810 12.53 8.33 -4.90
CA PHE A 810 12.80 6.96 -5.34
C PHE A 810 12.46 6.72 -6.80
N GLN A 811 11.35 7.27 -7.29
CA GLN A 811 10.95 7.12 -8.69
C GLN A 811 12.01 7.70 -9.64
N LEU A 812 12.53 8.89 -9.33
CA LEU A 812 13.59 9.52 -10.12
C LEU A 812 14.89 8.69 -10.04
N MET A 813 15.29 8.29 -8.84
CA MET A 813 16.49 7.50 -8.61
C MET A 813 16.45 6.17 -9.37
N LEU A 814 15.36 5.41 -9.27
CA LEU A 814 15.18 4.15 -9.97
C LEU A 814 15.20 4.33 -11.49
N SER A 815 14.52 5.35 -11.99
CA SER A 815 14.46 5.61 -13.44
C SER A 815 15.83 6.01 -13.99
N ALA A 816 16.60 6.82 -13.25
CA ALA A 816 17.97 7.16 -13.60
C ALA A 816 18.90 5.93 -13.55
N ALA A 817 18.76 5.10 -12.52
CA ALA A 817 19.54 3.87 -12.37
C ALA A 817 19.27 2.89 -13.53
N ASP A 818 17.99 2.69 -13.87
CA ASP A 818 17.60 1.85 -15.00
C ASP A 818 18.10 2.44 -16.34
N ALA A 819 17.98 3.76 -16.52
CA ALA A 819 18.51 4.45 -17.70
C ALA A 819 20.02 4.28 -17.85
N LEU A 820 20.81 4.27 -16.77
CA LEU A 820 22.25 3.97 -16.81
C LEU A 820 22.51 2.52 -17.25
N VAL A 821 21.72 1.57 -16.75
CA VAL A 821 21.76 0.17 -17.22
C VAL A 821 21.39 0.10 -18.72
N LEU A 822 20.40 0.85 -19.17
CA LEU A 822 20.00 0.91 -20.58
C LEU A 822 21.12 1.51 -21.46
N LEU A 823 21.77 2.58 -21.00
CA LEU A 823 22.88 3.24 -21.68
C LEU A 823 24.07 2.27 -21.89
N GLY A 824 24.37 1.46 -20.86
CA GLY A 824 25.44 0.47 -20.92
C GLY A 824 26.83 1.10 -21.09
N ASP A 825 27.09 2.21 -20.39
CA ASP A 825 28.37 2.91 -20.36
C ASP A 825 29.13 2.54 -19.08
N GLU A 826 30.38 2.06 -19.22
CA GLU A 826 31.24 1.64 -18.11
C GLU A 826 31.52 2.77 -17.11
N ARG A 827 31.55 4.03 -17.59
CA ARG A 827 31.74 5.20 -16.73
C ARG A 827 30.58 5.42 -15.76
N GLY A 828 29.42 4.82 -16.00
CA GLY A 828 28.27 4.87 -15.08
C GLY A 828 28.45 4.03 -13.80
N VAL A 829 29.39 3.07 -13.79
CA VAL A 829 29.64 2.21 -12.62
C VAL A 829 30.12 3.04 -11.43
N SER A 830 30.98 4.04 -11.65
CA SER A 830 31.51 4.88 -10.57
C SER A 830 30.43 5.69 -9.85
N ALA A 831 29.35 6.06 -10.54
CA ALA A 831 28.22 6.76 -9.92
C ALA A 831 27.47 5.86 -8.92
N PHE A 832 27.31 4.56 -9.24
CA PHE A 832 26.77 3.60 -8.28
C PHE A 832 27.73 3.38 -7.11
N ASP A 833 29.03 3.20 -7.35
CA ASP A 833 30.04 3.03 -6.30
C ASP A 833 30.05 4.20 -5.30
N GLU A 834 29.95 5.44 -5.80
CA GLU A 834 29.90 6.64 -4.96
C GLU A 834 28.65 6.64 -4.07
N LEU A 835 27.47 6.41 -4.65
CA LEU A 835 26.23 6.43 -3.89
C LEU A 835 26.09 5.25 -2.93
N ILE A 836 26.58 4.06 -3.30
CA ILE A 836 26.66 2.90 -2.39
C ILE A 836 27.52 3.25 -1.17
N ARG A 837 28.64 3.96 -1.38
CA ARG A 837 29.51 4.41 -0.29
C ARG A 837 28.84 5.47 0.58
N LYS A 838 28.18 6.47 -0.03
CA LYS A 838 27.44 7.52 0.69
C LYS A 838 26.26 6.95 1.49
N ALA A 839 25.52 6.02 0.88
CA ALA A 839 24.41 5.33 1.52
C ALA A 839 24.87 4.53 2.75
N GLY A 840 26.04 3.89 2.67
CA GLY A 840 26.56 3.06 3.74
C GLY A 840 25.92 1.67 3.80
N PRO A 841 26.51 0.73 4.53
CA PRO A 841 26.19 -0.70 4.44
C PRO A 841 24.82 -1.08 5.03
N SER A 842 24.25 -0.22 5.89
CA SER A 842 22.94 -0.40 6.51
C SER A 842 21.81 0.34 5.79
N SER A 843 22.13 1.17 4.79
CA SER A 843 21.11 1.92 4.05
C SER A 843 20.38 1.03 3.06
N GLN A 844 19.07 1.21 3.01
CA GLN A 844 18.19 0.60 2.02
C GLN A 844 18.53 0.93 0.57
N PHE A 845 19.12 2.09 0.31
CA PHE A 845 19.53 2.47 -1.04
C PHE A 845 20.64 1.55 -1.57
N THR A 846 21.49 1.03 -0.67
CA THR A 846 22.68 0.27 -1.02
C THR A 846 22.35 -0.99 -1.82
N ALA A 847 21.38 -1.81 -1.43
CA ALA A 847 21.07 -3.01 -2.20
C ALA A 847 20.38 -2.73 -3.53
N THR A 848 19.51 -1.73 -3.57
CA THR A 848 18.89 -1.27 -4.80
C THR A 848 19.97 -0.84 -5.78
N LEU A 849 20.87 0.04 -5.34
CA LEU A 849 22.01 0.51 -6.14
C LEU A 849 22.93 -0.65 -6.57
N ILE A 850 23.25 -1.59 -5.67
CA ILE A 850 24.04 -2.81 -5.99
C ILE A 850 23.33 -3.66 -7.05
N ASN A 851 22.00 -3.79 -7.00
CA ASN A 851 21.25 -4.55 -7.99
C ASN A 851 21.38 -3.93 -9.38
N PHE A 852 21.20 -2.61 -9.50
CA PHE A 852 21.38 -1.90 -10.77
C PHE A 852 22.83 -1.94 -11.25
N GLU A 853 23.79 -1.74 -10.36
CA GLU A 853 25.21 -1.85 -10.67
C GLU A 853 25.56 -3.25 -11.20
N THR A 854 25.06 -4.30 -10.56
CA THR A 854 25.24 -5.70 -11.00
C THR A 854 24.65 -5.91 -12.39
N ARG A 855 23.45 -5.37 -12.66
CA ARG A 855 22.82 -5.42 -13.98
C ARG A 855 23.64 -4.67 -15.04
N LEU A 856 24.20 -3.50 -14.71
CA LEU A 856 25.09 -2.75 -15.60
C LEU A 856 26.36 -3.54 -15.90
N LYS A 857 27.05 -4.07 -14.88
CA LYS A 857 28.26 -4.92 -15.05
C LYS A 857 27.99 -6.16 -15.89
N ALA A 858 26.85 -6.82 -15.67
CA ALA A 858 26.43 -7.98 -16.47
C ALA A 858 26.23 -7.60 -17.94
N LYS A 859 25.56 -6.47 -18.21
CA LYS A 859 25.37 -5.96 -19.57
C LYS A 859 26.68 -5.60 -20.26
N LEU A 860 27.62 -4.95 -19.56
CA LEU A 860 28.94 -4.62 -20.08
C LEU A 860 29.75 -5.87 -20.43
N THR A 861 29.60 -6.94 -19.64
CA THR A 861 30.26 -8.23 -19.90
C THR A 861 29.65 -8.94 -21.11
N ALA A 862 28.33 -8.93 -21.25
CA ALA A 862 27.63 -9.49 -22.42
C ALA A 862 27.95 -8.75 -23.74
N ALA A 863 28.36 -7.48 -23.66
CA ALA A 863 28.74 -6.67 -24.82
C ALA A 863 30.19 -6.89 -25.29
N LYS A 864 31.04 -7.60 -24.52
CA LYS A 864 32.39 -7.94 -24.96
C LYS A 864 32.32 -9.12 -25.95
N PRO A 865 32.94 -9.05 -27.13
CA PRO A 865 33.00 -10.19 -28.03
C PRO A 865 33.69 -11.37 -27.32
N ALA A 866 33.12 -12.57 -27.46
CA ALA A 866 33.77 -13.79 -26.99
C ALA A 866 35.09 -13.94 -27.76
N SER A 867 36.20 -13.76 -27.05
CA SER A 867 37.56 -13.90 -27.57
C SER A 867 37.89 -15.34 -27.91
#